data_AF-M1BTE5-F1
#
_entry.id   AF-M1BTE5-F1
#
_cell.length_a   1.000
_cell.length_b   1.000
_cell.length_c   1.000
_cell.angle_alpha   90.00
_cell.angle_beta   90.00
_cell.angle_gamma   90.00
#
_symmetry.space_group_name_H-M   'P 1'
#
loop_
_entity.id
_entity.type
_entity.pdbx_description
1 polymer ?
#
loop_
_entity_poly.entity_id
_entity_poly.type
_entity_poly.pdbx_seq_one_letter_code
_entity_poly.pdbx_strand_id
1 'polypeptide(L)'
;MVTVNGKFPGPRIVAREGDRLEIEVINNVQNNISIHWHGIRQIRSGWADGPAYVTQCPIQIGQKYVYNFTIIGQRGTFWWHAHISWLRSTLYGPIIILPKKNNPYPFTKPYKEVPIIFGEWFNGDTEAIISQALQTGGGPNVSDAYTINGLPGPLYNCSTKDTFKLKVKPGKTYLLRLINAALNDELFFSIANHTLQVIDADGVYVKPFETNTIIITPGQTHNVLLKTKPHFPNAKFYMLARPYVTGPGTFDNSTVAGILEYESKSKHHLKNLPIFKPSLPSLNDTIFVTNFTSKLRSLATPQFPANVPLNVDRHLFFTIGLGTSPCDQNKTCQGPNGTKFSASINNVSFILPTTNALLQSHFFGQSKGVYKPDFPYSPLHWFNYTGNPPNNTLVNNDTKLMVLPFNTSVELVMQDTSILGLESHPLHLHGFNFFVVGQGFGNYDPNKDPSNFNLVDPIERNTVGVPSGGWVAIRFLADNPGEWWKADTEKIINQALQTGGPPNISDAYTINGLPGLLYNCSAKDTFKLKVKPGKTYLLRVVNAALNDELFFSIANHNLTVVEVDAVYVKPFNTNIILITPGQTTNILLKTKHFHPNATFLMSARPYATGPASFDNSTTTGILEYHKPSNNTKKSNIFPLLKPKLPIFNDTTFATSFVKKIRSLANAKFPANVPKKVDKQFFFTVGLGLNPCPKNQTCQGPNNTKLAASVNNVSFVQPNVALLQSHYFNQSKGVYTTDFPVNPPFKFNYTGNPPNNSFVTSGTKVVMLPFNTSVELVMQDTSIISAESHPLHLHGFNFFVVGQGFGNYNSSNDPANFNLVDPAERNTVGVPSGGWVAIRFLADNPGVWFMHCHLEVHTSWGLKMVWMVNDGKSPKQKLPPPPADLPKC
;
A
#
# COMPACT_ATOMS: atom_id res chain seq x y z
N MET A 1 -12.43 -29.21 14.61
CA MET A 1 -11.72 -28.39 13.60
C MET A 1 -12.47 -27.08 13.38
N VAL A 2 -11.76 -26.01 13.05
CA VAL A 2 -12.35 -24.73 12.68
C VAL A 2 -12.56 -24.70 11.16
N THR A 3 -13.69 -24.20 10.69
CA THR A 3 -14.01 -24.18 9.25
C THR A 3 -14.62 -22.85 8.84
N VAL A 4 -14.55 -22.53 7.55
CA VAL A 4 -15.29 -21.40 6.98
C VAL A 4 -16.59 -21.92 6.38
N ASN A 5 -17.73 -21.42 6.89
CA ASN A 5 -19.07 -21.78 6.41
C ASN A 5 -19.34 -23.30 6.41
N GLY A 6 -18.81 -24.03 7.40
CA GLY A 6 -18.98 -25.48 7.53
C GLY A 6 -18.27 -26.31 6.46
N LYS A 7 -17.27 -25.75 5.75
CA LYS A 7 -16.55 -26.42 4.66
C LYS A 7 -15.07 -26.57 4.96
N PHE A 8 -14.55 -27.76 4.64
CA PHE A 8 -13.12 -28.08 4.66
C PHE A 8 -12.75 -28.90 3.40
N PRO A 9 -11.77 -28.46 2.59
CA PRO A 9 -11.19 -27.11 2.58
C PRO A 9 -12.27 -26.03 2.42
N GLY A 10 -11.93 -24.80 2.77
CA GLY A 10 -12.84 -23.67 2.73
C GLY A 10 -13.34 -23.32 1.32
N PRO A 11 -14.34 -22.44 1.21
CA PRO A 11 -14.94 -22.06 -0.06
C PRO A 11 -13.92 -21.45 -1.03
N ARG A 12 -14.10 -21.79 -2.31
CA ARG A 12 -13.36 -21.20 -3.42
C ARG A 12 -13.85 -19.78 -3.69
N ILE A 13 -12.91 -18.84 -3.77
CA ILE A 13 -13.13 -17.48 -4.28
C ILE A 13 -12.78 -17.46 -5.77
N VAL A 14 -13.64 -16.88 -6.60
CA VAL A 14 -13.39 -16.69 -8.03
C VAL A 14 -13.62 -15.23 -8.37
N ALA A 15 -12.60 -14.60 -8.93
CA ALA A 15 -12.63 -13.21 -9.37
C ALA A 15 -11.93 -13.08 -10.72
N ARG A 16 -12.00 -11.90 -11.34
CA ARG A 16 -11.18 -11.50 -12.48
C ARG A 16 -10.16 -10.45 -12.06
N GLU A 17 -9.06 -10.40 -12.81
CA GLU A 17 -8.14 -9.28 -12.72
C GLU A 17 -8.89 -7.94 -12.88
N GLY A 18 -8.73 -7.03 -11.92
CA GLY A 18 -9.41 -5.74 -11.86
C GLY A 18 -10.67 -5.73 -10.99
N ASP A 19 -11.19 -6.88 -10.55
CA ASP A 19 -12.33 -6.92 -9.63
C ASP A 19 -11.92 -6.38 -8.24
N ARG A 20 -12.88 -5.71 -7.59
CA ARG A 20 -12.81 -5.35 -6.17
C ARG A 20 -13.50 -6.44 -5.36
N LEU A 21 -12.81 -6.94 -4.34
CA LEU A 21 -13.32 -7.94 -3.43
C LEU A 21 -13.63 -7.27 -2.09
N GLU A 22 -14.81 -7.57 -1.57
CA GLU A 22 -15.26 -7.18 -0.24
C GLU A 22 -15.69 -8.45 0.49
N ILE A 23 -14.94 -8.83 1.52
CA ILE A 23 -15.11 -10.11 2.20
C ILE A 23 -15.25 -9.84 3.69
N GLU A 24 -16.49 -9.97 4.18
CA GLU A 24 -16.80 -9.88 5.61
C GLU A 24 -16.49 -11.23 6.27
N VAL A 25 -15.56 -11.20 7.23
CA VAL A 25 -15.21 -12.35 8.07
C VAL A 25 -15.82 -12.13 9.44
N ILE A 26 -16.73 -13.01 9.83
CA ILE A 26 -17.38 -13.00 11.15
C ILE A 26 -16.81 -14.16 11.96
N ASN A 27 -16.18 -13.86 13.09
CA ASN A 27 -15.58 -14.88 13.94
C ASN A 27 -16.61 -15.44 14.92
N ASN A 28 -17.11 -16.65 14.64
CA ASN A 28 -18.05 -17.38 15.49
C ASN A 28 -17.39 -18.53 16.26
N VAL A 29 -16.06 -18.57 16.36
CA VAL A 29 -15.33 -19.62 17.08
C VAL A 29 -14.59 -19.06 18.29
N GLN A 30 -14.11 -19.95 19.16
CA GLN A 30 -13.45 -19.59 20.42
C GLN A 30 -12.04 -19.02 20.23
N ASN A 31 -11.41 -19.26 19.09
CA ASN A 31 -10.08 -18.74 18.79
C ASN A 31 -10.16 -17.36 18.17
N ASN A 32 -9.17 -16.51 18.44
CA ASN A 32 -8.93 -15.31 17.66
C ASN A 32 -8.53 -15.68 16.22
N ILE A 33 -9.10 -15.00 15.22
CA ILE A 33 -8.88 -15.32 13.80
C ILE A 33 -8.33 -14.12 13.06
N SER A 34 -7.46 -14.34 12.09
CA SER A 34 -7.21 -13.41 10.99
C SER A 34 -7.06 -14.18 9.70
N ILE A 35 -7.41 -13.59 8.56
CA ILE A 35 -7.37 -14.25 7.25
C ILE A 35 -6.43 -13.48 6.33
N HIS A 36 -5.48 -14.18 5.73
CA HIS A 36 -4.56 -13.66 4.73
C HIS A 36 -4.92 -14.15 3.33
N TRP A 37 -4.68 -13.29 2.34
CA TRP A 37 -4.92 -13.53 0.92
C TRP A 37 -3.59 -13.82 0.22
N HIS A 38 -3.07 -15.03 0.41
CA HIS A 38 -1.73 -15.44 -0.01
C HIS A 38 -1.43 -15.09 -1.46
N GLY A 39 -0.37 -14.31 -1.64
CA GLY A 39 0.14 -13.86 -2.94
C GLY A 39 -0.63 -12.67 -3.53
N ILE A 40 -1.73 -12.18 -2.94
CA ILE A 40 -2.36 -10.93 -3.36
C ILE A 40 -1.46 -9.76 -2.95
N ARG A 41 -1.14 -8.88 -3.90
CA ARG A 41 -0.15 -7.80 -3.65
C ARG A 41 -0.64 -6.72 -2.68
N GLN A 42 -1.93 -6.62 -2.38
CA GLN A 42 -2.48 -5.60 -1.48
C GLN A 42 -1.96 -4.19 -1.78
N ILE A 43 -2.00 -3.80 -3.07
CA ILE A 43 -1.49 -2.49 -3.50
C ILE A 43 -2.23 -1.40 -2.74
N ARG A 44 -1.53 -0.69 -1.85
CA ARG A 44 -2.07 0.34 -0.95
C ARG A 44 -3.24 -0.13 -0.06
N SER A 45 -3.36 -1.44 0.16
CA SER A 45 -4.45 -2.07 0.92
C SER A 45 -3.91 -2.96 2.05
N GLY A 46 -2.74 -2.61 2.61
CA GLY A 46 -2.05 -3.40 3.65
C GLY A 46 -2.91 -3.74 4.88
N TRP A 47 -3.91 -2.92 5.23
CA TRP A 47 -4.88 -3.22 6.29
C TRP A 47 -5.75 -4.45 6.01
N ALA A 48 -5.88 -4.85 4.76
CA ALA A 48 -6.60 -6.04 4.33
C ALA A 48 -5.66 -7.23 4.10
N ASP A 49 -4.37 -7.14 4.46
CA ASP A 49 -3.41 -8.21 4.22
C ASP A 49 -3.64 -9.42 5.14
N GLY A 50 -3.97 -9.22 6.42
CA GLY A 50 -4.36 -10.33 7.31
C GLY A 50 -3.38 -10.82 8.39
N PRO A 51 -2.04 -10.70 8.30
CA PRO A 51 -1.15 -11.24 9.33
C PRO A 51 -1.38 -10.55 10.68
N ALA A 52 -1.80 -11.33 11.68
CA ALA A 52 -2.14 -10.84 13.01
C ALA A 52 -0.91 -10.19 13.68
N TYR A 53 -1.15 -9.07 14.36
CA TYR A 53 -0.14 -8.23 15.00
C TYR A 53 0.90 -7.61 14.05
N VAL A 54 0.84 -7.89 12.75
CA VAL A 54 1.63 -7.20 11.73
C VAL A 54 0.79 -6.12 11.06
N THR A 55 -0.30 -6.48 10.38
CA THR A 55 -1.14 -5.51 9.66
C THR A 55 -2.43 -5.16 10.39
N GLN A 56 -2.89 -6.03 11.27
CA GLN A 56 -4.11 -5.85 12.05
C GLN A 56 -4.04 -6.62 13.37
N CYS A 57 -4.82 -6.21 14.36
CA CYS A 57 -5.11 -7.07 15.50
C CYS A 57 -6.05 -8.23 15.07
N PRO A 58 -6.03 -9.37 15.77
CA PRO A 58 -6.92 -10.49 15.45
C PRO A 58 -8.41 -10.11 15.59
N ILE A 59 -9.25 -10.72 14.75
CA ILE A 59 -10.71 -10.67 14.86
C ILE A 59 -11.11 -11.52 16.07
N GLN A 60 -11.58 -10.87 17.12
CA GLN A 60 -11.98 -11.54 18.36
C GLN A 60 -13.32 -12.28 18.21
N ILE A 61 -13.63 -13.13 19.19
CA ILE A 61 -14.87 -13.90 19.26
C ILE A 61 -16.08 -12.96 19.16
N GLY A 62 -17.01 -13.28 18.26
CA GLY A 62 -18.22 -12.49 18.00
C GLY A 62 -18.00 -11.19 17.22
N GLN A 63 -16.75 -10.84 16.90
CA GLN A 63 -16.42 -9.67 16.09
C GLN A 63 -16.41 -10.00 14.59
N LYS A 64 -16.42 -8.95 13.78
CA LYS A 64 -16.32 -9.05 12.34
C LYS A 64 -15.32 -8.05 11.76
N TYR A 65 -14.76 -8.37 10.61
CA TYR A 65 -13.85 -7.49 9.87
C TYR A 65 -14.08 -7.63 8.37
N VAL A 66 -14.08 -6.51 7.65
CA VAL A 66 -14.29 -6.48 6.20
C VAL A 66 -12.96 -6.28 5.50
N TYR A 67 -12.51 -7.31 4.78
CA TYR A 67 -11.35 -7.23 3.90
C TYR A 67 -11.77 -6.62 2.56
N ASN A 68 -11.20 -5.48 2.21
CA ASN A 68 -11.58 -4.72 1.02
C ASN A 68 -10.34 -4.34 0.20
N PHE A 69 -10.18 -4.96 -0.96
CA PHE A 69 -9.05 -4.73 -1.84
C PHE A 69 -9.41 -4.95 -3.31
N THR A 70 -8.59 -4.43 -4.22
CA THR A 70 -8.75 -4.60 -5.67
C THR A 70 -7.61 -5.45 -6.22
N ILE A 71 -7.93 -6.40 -7.10
CA ILE A 71 -6.93 -7.23 -7.76
C ILE A 71 -6.26 -6.41 -8.87
N ILE A 72 -4.98 -6.08 -8.70
CA ILE A 72 -4.22 -5.28 -9.67
C ILE A 72 -3.15 -6.13 -10.34
N GLY A 73 -3.27 -6.34 -11.65
CA GLY A 73 -2.22 -6.97 -12.46
C GLY A 73 -2.04 -8.48 -12.29
N GLN A 74 -2.78 -9.12 -11.37
CA GLN A 74 -2.64 -10.55 -11.05
C GLN A 74 -3.70 -11.40 -11.75
N ARG A 75 -3.34 -12.64 -12.08
CA ARG A 75 -4.20 -13.68 -12.65
C ARG A 75 -3.58 -15.05 -12.38
N GLY A 76 -4.34 -16.13 -12.36
CA GLY A 76 -3.83 -17.46 -12.05
C GLY A 76 -4.44 -18.03 -10.77
N THR A 77 -3.63 -18.77 -10.01
CA THR A 77 -4.07 -19.47 -8.79
C THR A 77 -3.37 -18.89 -7.58
N PHE A 78 -4.18 -18.52 -6.60
CA PHE A 78 -3.79 -18.03 -5.29
C PHE A 78 -4.59 -18.83 -4.25
N TRP A 79 -4.43 -18.49 -2.98
CA TRP A 79 -5.18 -19.13 -1.91
C TRP A 79 -5.32 -18.17 -0.74
N TRP A 80 -6.29 -18.40 0.12
CA TRP A 80 -6.44 -17.69 1.39
C TRP A 80 -6.23 -18.69 2.52
N HIS A 81 -5.75 -18.21 3.67
CA HIS A 81 -5.60 -19.03 4.87
C HIS A 81 -5.64 -18.17 6.15
N ALA A 82 -5.86 -18.82 7.29
CA ALA A 82 -5.71 -18.14 8.57
C ALA A 82 -4.25 -17.70 8.79
N HIS A 83 -4.03 -16.50 9.33
CA HIS A 83 -2.67 -15.95 9.54
C HIS A 83 -2.45 -15.55 10.99
N ILE A 84 -2.76 -16.51 11.85
CA ILE A 84 -2.55 -16.52 13.30
C ILE A 84 -2.46 -17.96 13.77
N SER A 85 -1.43 -18.28 14.56
CA SER A 85 -1.18 -19.64 15.10
C SER A 85 -1.15 -20.74 14.01
N TRP A 86 -1.53 -21.97 14.35
CA TRP A 86 -1.59 -23.13 13.46
C TRP A 86 -2.99 -23.36 12.86
N LEU A 87 -3.90 -22.39 13.00
CA LEU A 87 -5.28 -22.48 12.51
C LEU A 87 -5.39 -22.69 10.99
N ARG A 88 -4.36 -22.32 10.21
CA ARG A 88 -4.29 -22.64 8.78
C ARG A 88 -4.18 -24.13 8.47
N SER A 89 -4.05 -25.00 9.46
CA SER A 89 -4.21 -26.45 9.32
C SER A 89 -5.59 -26.85 8.78
N THR A 90 -6.61 -26.02 9.04
CA THR A 90 -8.01 -26.30 8.67
C THR A 90 -8.71 -25.09 8.04
N LEU A 91 -8.18 -23.88 8.23
CA LEU A 91 -8.68 -22.64 7.64
C LEU A 91 -7.86 -22.22 6.42
N TYR A 92 -8.21 -22.76 5.27
CA TYR A 92 -7.67 -22.34 3.97
C TYR A 92 -8.63 -22.65 2.82
N GLY A 93 -8.47 -21.97 1.69
CA GLY A 93 -9.21 -22.25 0.48
C GLY A 93 -8.62 -21.57 -0.77
N PRO A 94 -9.03 -21.99 -1.97
CA PRO A 94 -8.43 -21.49 -3.20
C PRO A 94 -9.01 -20.13 -3.61
N ILE A 95 -8.17 -19.27 -4.18
CA ILE A 95 -8.55 -18.05 -4.90
C ILE A 95 -8.18 -18.24 -6.37
N ILE A 96 -9.16 -18.17 -7.27
CA ILE A 96 -8.92 -18.22 -8.71
C ILE A 96 -9.13 -16.83 -9.28
N ILE A 97 -8.07 -16.27 -9.86
CA ILE A 97 -8.13 -14.99 -10.56
C ILE A 97 -8.08 -15.26 -12.05
N LEU A 98 -9.23 -15.14 -12.70
CA LEU A 98 -9.33 -15.28 -14.15
C LEU A 98 -8.72 -14.06 -14.85
N PRO A 99 -8.25 -14.20 -16.10
CA PRO A 99 -7.88 -13.04 -16.92
C PRO A 99 -9.00 -12.01 -16.99
N LYS A 100 -8.65 -10.74 -17.27
CA LYS A 100 -9.64 -9.69 -17.58
C LYS A 100 -10.68 -10.19 -18.57
N LYS A 101 -11.92 -9.71 -18.42
CA LYS A 101 -13.01 -10.04 -19.35
C LYS A 101 -12.56 -9.77 -20.78
N ASN A 102 -12.80 -10.72 -21.68
CA ASN A 102 -12.38 -10.72 -23.09
C ASN A 102 -10.87 -10.92 -23.37
N ASN A 103 -10.04 -11.15 -22.35
CA ASN A 103 -8.65 -11.57 -22.56
C ASN A 103 -8.54 -13.10 -22.43
N PRO A 104 -8.03 -13.82 -23.46
CA PRO A 104 -7.82 -15.25 -23.37
C PRO A 104 -6.58 -15.59 -22.51
N TYR A 105 -6.47 -16.86 -22.12
CA TYR A 105 -5.21 -17.42 -21.65
C TYR A 105 -4.14 -17.36 -22.77
N PRO A 106 -2.83 -17.33 -22.44
CA PRO A 106 -1.76 -17.45 -23.44
C PRO A 106 -1.61 -18.87 -24.00
N PHE A 107 -2.48 -19.79 -23.61
CA PHE A 107 -2.56 -21.18 -24.07
C PHE A 107 -4.01 -21.52 -24.41
N THR A 108 -4.21 -22.62 -25.12
CA THR A 108 -5.55 -23.11 -25.49
C THR A 108 -6.41 -23.31 -24.25
N LYS A 109 -7.61 -22.70 -24.27
CA LYS A 109 -8.55 -22.77 -23.15
C LYS A 109 -8.80 -24.25 -22.75
N PRO A 110 -8.58 -24.62 -21.48
CA PRO A 110 -8.80 -25.99 -21.01
C PRO A 110 -10.30 -26.34 -21.03
N TYR A 111 -10.61 -27.63 -21.10
CA TYR A 111 -11.99 -28.13 -21.02
C TYR A 111 -12.60 -27.85 -19.65
N LYS A 112 -11.84 -28.06 -18.58
CA LYS A 112 -12.22 -27.78 -17.19
C LYS A 112 -10.99 -27.40 -16.36
N GLU A 113 -11.23 -26.68 -15.27
CA GLU A 113 -10.22 -26.27 -14.30
C GLU A 113 -10.56 -26.87 -12.93
N VAL A 114 -9.56 -27.43 -12.26
CA VAL A 114 -9.75 -28.20 -11.02
C VAL A 114 -8.69 -27.82 -10.00
N PRO A 115 -9.07 -27.23 -8.84
CA PRO A 115 -8.17 -27.07 -7.71
C PRO A 115 -7.72 -28.42 -7.13
N ILE A 116 -6.43 -28.56 -6.89
CA ILE A 116 -5.81 -29.68 -6.18
C ILE A 116 -5.03 -29.06 -5.02
N ILE A 117 -5.58 -29.14 -3.83
CA ILE A 117 -5.02 -28.50 -2.64
C ILE A 117 -4.38 -29.58 -1.78
N PHE A 118 -3.08 -29.47 -1.55
CA PHE A 118 -2.39 -30.30 -0.58
C PHE A 118 -2.48 -29.68 0.80
N GLY A 119 -2.69 -30.50 1.82
CA GLY A 119 -2.72 -30.06 3.21
C GLY A 119 -2.32 -31.19 4.15
N GLU A 120 -2.33 -30.92 5.44
CA GLU A 120 -2.02 -31.90 6.49
C GLU A 120 -3.24 -32.11 7.39
N TRP A 121 -3.36 -33.32 7.94
CA TRP A 121 -4.39 -33.71 8.89
C TRP A 121 -3.74 -34.12 10.20
N PHE A 122 -4.30 -33.60 11.30
CA PHE A 122 -3.93 -33.97 12.66
C PHE A 122 -5.18 -34.51 13.35
N ASN A 123 -5.05 -35.65 14.02
CA ASN A 123 -6.07 -36.23 14.88
C ASN A 123 -6.20 -35.40 16.17
N GLY A 124 -5.10 -34.82 16.64
CA GLY A 124 -5.07 -33.90 17.78
C GLY A 124 -5.47 -32.47 17.39
N ASP A 125 -5.84 -31.66 18.39
CA ASP A 125 -6.06 -30.23 18.21
C ASP A 125 -4.74 -29.52 17.90
N THR A 126 -4.63 -28.91 16.73
CA THR A 126 -3.40 -28.23 16.29
C THR A 126 -3.01 -27.05 17.18
N GLU A 127 -3.98 -26.40 17.83
CA GLU A 127 -3.69 -25.32 18.78
C GLU A 127 -3.09 -25.86 20.09
N ALA A 128 -3.51 -27.05 20.53
CA ALA A 128 -2.88 -27.72 21.67
C ALA A 128 -1.47 -28.22 21.33
N ILE A 129 -1.27 -28.75 20.12
CA ILE A 129 0.04 -29.22 19.63
C ILE A 129 1.06 -28.07 19.62
N ILE A 130 0.73 -26.93 19.01
CA ILE A 130 1.65 -25.79 18.96
C ILE A 130 1.86 -25.17 20.33
N SER A 131 0.81 -25.09 21.17
CA SER A 131 0.94 -24.58 22.54
C SER A 131 1.88 -25.45 23.39
N GLN A 132 1.79 -26.77 23.27
CA GLN A 132 2.70 -27.70 23.93
C GLN A 132 4.15 -27.51 23.43
N ALA A 133 4.36 -27.43 22.11
CA ALA A 133 5.69 -27.24 21.53
C ALA A 133 6.35 -25.95 22.02
N LEU A 134 5.62 -24.84 22.02
CA LEU A 134 6.11 -23.55 22.54
C LEU A 134 6.37 -23.58 24.05
N GLN A 135 5.57 -24.35 24.82
CA GLN A 135 5.75 -24.49 26.26
C GLN A 135 6.97 -25.34 26.63
N THR A 136 7.18 -26.47 25.95
CA THR A 136 8.29 -27.38 26.23
C THR A 136 9.58 -26.96 25.52
N GLY A 137 9.49 -26.14 24.47
CA GLY A 137 10.60 -25.78 23.60
C GLY A 137 11.06 -26.90 22.67
N GLY A 138 10.30 -28.00 22.58
CA GLY A 138 10.56 -29.10 21.63
C GLY A 138 9.96 -28.83 20.25
N GLY A 139 10.22 -29.74 19.30
CA GLY A 139 9.51 -29.75 18.03
C GLY A 139 8.04 -30.16 18.23
N PRO A 140 7.09 -29.64 17.42
CA PRO A 140 5.71 -30.07 17.46
C PRO A 140 5.55 -31.51 16.96
N ASN A 141 4.48 -32.19 17.39
CA ASN A 141 4.11 -33.48 16.82
C ASN A 141 3.85 -33.31 15.31
N VAL A 142 4.28 -34.31 14.53
CA VAL A 142 4.04 -34.36 13.08
C VAL A 142 2.56 -34.61 12.78
N SER A 143 2.14 -34.31 11.55
CA SER A 143 0.79 -34.64 11.09
C SER A 143 0.58 -36.15 10.99
N ASP A 144 -0.68 -36.57 11.07
CA ASP A 144 -1.07 -37.97 10.94
C ASP A 144 -1.18 -38.39 9.46
N ALA A 145 -1.53 -37.46 8.57
CA ALA A 145 -1.61 -37.71 7.13
C ALA A 145 -1.57 -36.44 6.28
N TYR A 146 -0.94 -36.50 5.11
CA TYR A 146 -1.19 -35.55 4.03
C TYR A 146 -2.56 -35.77 3.39
N THR A 147 -3.10 -34.72 2.77
CA THR A 147 -4.43 -34.71 2.16
C THR A 147 -4.43 -34.08 0.76
N ILE A 148 -5.30 -34.56 -0.13
CA ILE A 148 -5.65 -33.93 -1.41
C ILE A 148 -7.09 -33.47 -1.29
N ASN A 149 -7.30 -32.16 -1.34
CA ASN A 149 -8.60 -31.52 -1.12
C ASN A 149 -9.26 -31.99 0.19
N GLY A 150 -8.47 -32.09 1.28
CA GLY A 150 -8.93 -32.50 2.62
C GLY A 150 -9.09 -34.02 2.81
N LEU A 151 -8.73 -34.84 1.83
CA LEU A 151 -8.89 -36.29 1.87
C LEU A 151 -7.54 -37.02 1.83
N PRO A 152 -7.20 -37.88 2.82
CA PRO A 152 -5.96 -38.68 2.82
C PRO A 152 -5.91 -39.75 1.72
N GLY A 153 -7.07 -40.30 1.37
CA GLY A 153 -7.19 -41.34 0.35
C GLY A 153 -6.80 -42.74 0.83
N PRO A 154 -6.73 -43.72 -0.10
CA PRO A 154 -6.81 -45.14 0.25
C PRO A 154 -5.54 -45.73 0.83
N LEU A 155 -4.42 -45.00 0.81
CA LEU A 155 -3.14 -45.44 1.38
C LEU A 155 -3.04 -45.15 2.89
N TYR A 156 -3.97 -44.37 3.43
CA TYR A 156 -4.06 -44.09 4.85
C TYR A 156 -5.19 -44.91 5.49
N ASN A 157 -5.00 -45.32 6.75
CA ASN A 157 -5.95 -46.14 7.48
C ASN A 157 -7.33 -45.47 7.54
N CYS A 158 -8.39 -46.27 7.38
CA CYS A 158 -9.80 -45.84 7.42
C CYS A 158 -10.25 -44.85 6.31
N SER A 159 -9.39 -44.48 5.35
CA SER A 159 -9.68 -43.43 4.35
C SER A 159 -10.02 -43.95 2.94
N THR A 160 -10.23 -45.25 2.75
CA THR A 160 -10.50 -45.86 1.43
C THR A 160 -11.81 -45.36 0.78
N LYS A 161 -12.83 -45.04 1.58
CA LYS A 161 -14.10 -44.51 1.08
C LYS A 161 -13.99 -43.00 0.73
N ASP A 162 -13.08 -42.32 1.41
CA ASP A 162 -12.90 -40.86 1.40
C ASP A 162 -11.67 -40.49 0.57
N THR A 163 -11.78 -40.75 -0.73
CA THR A 163 -10.70 -40.53 -1.72
C THR A 163 -11.11 -39.47 -2.73
N PHE A 164 -10.26 -38.47 -2.95
CA PHE A 164 -10.49 -37.51 -4.02
C PHE A 164 -10.43 -38.20 -5.39
N LYS A 165 -11.51 -38.08 -6.17
CA LYS A 165 -11.64 -38.66 -7.52
C LYS A 165 -11.80 -37.57 -8.57
N LEU A 166 -10.80 -37.44 -9.44
CA LEU A 166 -10.87 -36.57 -10.60
C LEU A 166 -11.41 -37.34 -11.81
N LYS A 167 -12.67 -37.08 -12.16
CA LYS A 167 -13.31 -37.66 -13.35
C LYS A 167 -12.95 -36.85 -14.60
N VAL A 168 -12.47 -37.54 -15.63
CA VAL A 168 -12.00 -36.93 -16.87
C VAL A 168 -12.60 -37.56 -18.13
N LYS A 169 -12.71 -36.79 -19.19
CA LYS A 169 -13.14 -37.25 -20.52
C LYS A 169 -11.92 -37.54 -21.41
N PRO A 170 -11.92 -38.65 -22.17
CA PRO A 170 -10.87 -38.91 -23.15
C PRO A 170 -10.67 -37.75 -24.15
N GLY A 171 -9.41 -37.49 -24.52
CA GLY A 171 -9.02 -36.50 -25.53
C GLY A 171 -9.20 -35.03 -25.12
N LYS A 172 -9.47 -34.75 -23.83
CA LYS A 172 -9.62 -33.38 -23.30
C LYS A 172 -8.38 -32.94 -22.51
N THR A 173 -8.20 -31.63 -22.41
CA THR A 173 -7.16 -31.01 -21.58
C THR A 173 -7.78 -30.37 -20.35
N TYR A 174 -7.25 -30.67 -19.18
CA TYR A 174 -7.68 -30.12 -17.89
C TYR A 174 -6.59 -29.19 -17.36
N LEU A 175 -6.98 -28.11 -16.68
CA LEU A 175 -6.07 -27.26 -15.93
C LEU A 175 -6.15 -27.65 -14.45
N LEU A 176 -5.09 -28.26 -13.93
CA LEU A 176 -4.97 -28.55 -12.51
C LEU A 176 -4.32 -27.34 -11.83
N ARG A 177 -4.99 -26.80 -10.82
CA ARG A 177 -4.55 -25.63 -10.05
C ARG A 177 -4.02 -26.13 -8.71
N LEU A 178 -2.73 -26.44 -8.67
CA LEU A 178 -2.05 -27.02 -7.52
C LEU A 178 -1.78 -25.92 -6.48
N ILE A 179 -2.08 -26.19 -5.22
CA ILE A 179 -1.79 -25.33 -4.07
C ILE A 179 -1.19 -26.21 -2.99
N ASN A 180 -0.04 -25.84 -2.43
CA ASN A 180 0.45 -26.49 -1.21
C ASN A 180 0.09 -25.63 0.01
N ALA A 181 -0.98 -26.02 0.70
CA ALA A 181 -1.45 -25.45 1.95
C ALA A 181 -1.00 -26.24 3.19
N ALA A 182 -0.11 -27.25 3.02
CA ALA A 182 0.50 -27.96 4.14
C ALA A 182 1.26 -26.99 5.06
N LEU A 183 1.39 -27.35 6.33
CA LEU A 183 2.12 -26.59 7.32
C LEU A 183 3.63 -26.67 7.09
N ASN A 184 4.17 -27.89 6.98
CA ASN A 184 5.58 -28.14 7.22
C ASN A 184 6.39 -28.57 5.98
N ASP A 185 5.80 -29.37 5.09
CA ASP A 185 6.59 -30.11 4.10
C ASP A 185 6.38 -29.69 2.63
N GLU A 186 7.48 -29.69 1.88
CA GLU A 186 7.47 -29.66 0.42
C GLU A 186 7.01 -31.00 -0.14
N LEU A 187 6.22 -31.01 -1.22
CA LEU A 187 5.62 -32.25 -1.73
C LEU A 187 6.00 -32.54 -3.18
N PHE A 188 6.50 -33.74 -3.44
CA PHE A 188 6.52 -34.32 -4.78
C PHE A 188 5.12 -34.76 -5.17
N PHE A 189 4.65 -34.41 -6.36
CA PHE A 189 3.35 -34.80 -6.91
C PHE A 189 3.46 -35.42 -8.30
N SER A 190 2.79 -36.54 -8.54
CA SER A 190 2.75 -37.22 -9.85
C SER A 190 1.42 -37.93 -10.12
N ILE A 191 1.07 -38.09 -11.40
CA ILE A 191 -0.10 -38.84 -11.87
C ILE A 191 0.37 -40.02 -12.73
N ALA A 192 -0.02 -41.26 -12.37
CA ALA A 192 0.44 -42.45 -13.09
C ALA A 192 0.14 -42.37 -14.59
N ASN A 193 1.14 -42.66 -15.42
CA ASN A 193 1.06 -42.70 -16.88
C ASN A 193 0.57 -41.39 -17.55
N HIS A 194 0.68 -40.24 -16.87
CA HIS A 194 0.34 -38.93 -17.43
C HIS A 194 1.49 -37.95 -17.25
N THR A 195 1.79 -37.22 -18.31
CA THR A 195 2.73 -36.10 -18.30
C THR A 195 1.96 -34.81 -18.03
N LEU A 196 2.56 -33.92 -17.25
CA LEU A 196 2.03 -32.63 -16.85
C LEU A 196 2.84 -31.53 -17.54
N GLN A 197 2.16 -30.55 -18.11
CA GLN A 197 2.82 -29.36 -18.65
C GLN A 197 2.66 -28.21 -17.66
N VAL A 198 3.76 -27.76 -17.06
CA VAL A 198 3.78 -26.59 -16.16
C VAL A 198 3.66 -25.32 -16.99
N ILE A 199 2.73 -24.43 -16.63
CA ILE A 199 2.42 -23.21 -17.41
C ILE A 199 2.29 -21.95 -16.55
N ASP A 200 2.22 -22.09 -15.24
CA ASP A 200 2.05 -20.99 -14.29
C ASP A 200 2.66 -21.39 -12.94
N ALA A 201 3.30 -20.45 -12.27
CA ALA A 201 3.75 -20.56 -10.88
C ALA A 201 3.40 -19.27 -10.15
N ASP A 202 2.75 -19.38 -8.99
CA ASP A 202 2.36 -18.25 -8.12
C ASP A 202 1.55 -17.13 -8.83
N GLY A 203 0.73 -17.49 -9.82
CA GLY A 203 -0.05 -16.53 -10.60
C GLY A 203 0.75 -15.75 -11.64
N VAL A 204 1.91 -16.28 -12.04
CA VAL A 204 2.71 -15.78 -13.15
C VAL A 204 2.90 -16.88 -14.19
N TYR A 205 2.63 -16.55 -15.46
CA TYR A 205 2.85 -17.49 -16.55
C TYR A 205 4.34 -17.78 -16.76
N VAL A 206 4.66 -19.05 -16.96
CA VAL A 206 6.04 -19.53 -17.19
C VAL A 206 6.23 -20.02 -18.62
N LYS A 207 7.48 -20.15 -19.04
CA LYS A 207 7.80 -20.89 -20.27
C LYS A 207 7.36 -22.35 -20.09
N PRO A 208 6.43 -22.86 -20.92
CA PRO A 208 5.89 -24.19 -20.68
C PRO A 208 6.94 -25.27 -20.78
N PHE A 209 6.95 -26.21 -19.83
CA PHE A 209 7.77 -27.41 -19.90
C PHE A 209 7.01 -28.62 -19.38
N GLU A 210 7.36 -29.80 -19.91
CA GLU A 210 6.74 -31.06 -19.53
C GLU A 210 7.53 -31.76 -18.42
N THR A 211 6.80 -32.42 -17.52
CA THR A 211 7.35 -33.24 -16.45
C THR A 211 6.35 -34.31 -16.02
N ASN A 212 6.84 -35.41 -15.45
CA ASN A 212 5.97 -36.43 -14.84
C ASN A 212 5.75 -36.19 -13.34
N THR A 213 6.66 -35.44 -12.71
CA THR A 213 6.62 -35.13 -11.28
C THR A 213 6.88 -33.65 -11.06
N ILE A 214 6.18 -33.06 -10.10
CA ILE A 214 6.31 -31.65 -9.70
C ILE A 214 6.77 -31.63 -8.24
N ILE A 215 7.64 -30.69 -7.87
CA ILE A 215 7.86 -30.31 -6.46
C ILE A 215 7.11 -29.02 -6.19
N ILE A 216 6.39 -28.96 -5.07
CA ILE A 216 5.64 -27.78 -4.65
C ILE A 216 5.80 -27.56 -3.14
N THR A 217 6.29 -26.37 -2.79
CA THR A 217 6.63 -25.98 -1.42
C THR A 217 5.42 -25.29 -0.74
N PRO A 218 5.21 -25.38 0.59
CA PRO A 218 4.17 -24.62 1.29
C PRO A 218 4.16 -23.15 0.87
N GLY A 219 2.97 -22.61 0.56
CA GLY A 219 2.81 -21.25 0.02
C GLY A 219 2.76 -21.18 -1.51
N GLN A 220 3.41 -22.10 -2.20
CA GLN A 220 3.45 -22.07 -3.66
C GLN A 220 2.15 -22.54 -4.31
N THR A 221 1.89 -22.01 -5.51
CA THR A 221 0.89 -22.54 -6.44
C THR A 221 1.54 -22.87 -7.78
N HIS A 222 1.00 -23.87 -8.47
CA HIS A 222 1.38 -24.19 -9.84
C HIS A 222 0.12 -24.51 -10.65
N ASN A 223 0.00 -23.95 -11.87
CA ASN A 223 -0.99 -24.47 -12.81
C ASN A 223 -0.33 -25.38 -13.83
N VAL A 224 -0.94 -26.54 -14.03
CA VAL A 224 -0.46 -27.53 -14.99
C VAL A 224 -1.57 -28.02 -15.90
N LEU A 225 -1.23 -28.23 -17.17
CA LEU A 225 -2.13 -28.85 -18.13
C LEU A 225 -1.98 -30.37 -18.08
N LEU A 226 -3.08 -31.05 -17.85
CA LEU A 226 -3.23 -32.50 -17.94
C LEU A 226 -3.94 -32.85 -19.25
N LYS A 227 -3.20 -33.41 -20.21
CA LYS A 227 -3.78 -33.97 -21.43
C LYS A 227 -4.19 -35.42 -21.20
N THR A 228 -5.48 -35.68 -21.32
CA THR A 228 -6.02 -37.03 -21.14
C THR A 228 -5.78 -37.90 -22.37
N LYS A 229 -5.70 -39.21 -22.17
CA LYS A 229 -5.58 -40.22 -23.23
C LYS A 229 -6.73 -40.05 -24.25
N PRO A 230 -6.48 -40.27 -25.55
CA PRO A 230 -7.48 -40.03 -26.59
C PRO A 230 -8.72 -40.93 -26.48
N HIS A 231 -8.57 -42.11 -25.88
CA HIS A 231 -9.63 -43.10 -25.67
C HIS A 231 -9.69 -43.55 -24.20
N PHE A 232 -10.80 -44.21 -23.83
CA PHE A 232 -10.96 -44.79 -22.49
C PHE A 232 -9.91 -45.89 -22.27
N PRO A 233 -9.00 -45.76 -21.28
CA PRO A 233 -7.82 -46.61 -21.18
C PRO A 233 -8.05 -47.94 -20.46
N ASN A 234 -9.29 -48.29 -20.11
CA ASN A 234 -9.62 -49.47 -19.29
C ASN A 234 -8.81 -49.56 -17.98
N ALA A 235 -8.48 -48.41 -17.37
CA ALA A 235 -7.70 -48.34 -16.15
C ALA A 235 -8.01 -47.07 -15.34
N LYS A 236 -7.63 -47.10 -14.06
CA LYS A 236 -7.57 -45.94 -13.17
C LYS A 236 -6.12 -45.57 -12.88
N PHE A 237 -5.87 -44.34 -12.46
CA PHE A 237 -4.51 -43.85 -12.23
C PHE A 237 -4.43 -43.15 -10.89
N TYR A 238 -3.46 -43.51 -10.06
CA TYR A 238 -3.19 -42.77 -8.83
C TYR A 238 -2.62 -41.39 -9.15
N MET A 239 -3.07 -40.42 -8.37
CA MET A 239 -2.42 -39.13 -8.17
C MET A 239 -1.78 -39.20 -6.78
N LEU A 240 -0.46 -39.20 -6.68
CA LEU A 240 0.24 -39.34 -5.41
C LEU A 240 0.99 -38.07 -5.05
N ALA A 241 1.01 -37.72 -3.77
CA ALA A 241 2.00 -36.80 -3.23
C ALA A 241 2.72 -37.36 -1.99
N ARG A 242 3.99 -37.02 -1.84
CA ARG A 242 4.85 -37.41 -0.70
C ARG A 242 5.86 -36.30 -0.40
N PRO A 243 6.42 -36.24 0.83
CA PRO A 243 7.29 -35.14 1.20
C PRO A 243 8.68 -35.23 0.57
N TYR A 244 9.31 -34.06 0.47
CA TYR A 244 10.73 -33.87 0.26
C TYR A 244 11.34 -33.35 1.57
N VAL A 245 12.31 -34.08 2.11
CA VAL A 245 12.87 -33.87 3.45
C VAL A 245 14.39 -34.00 3.41
N THR A 246 15.09 -32.99 3.92
CA THR A 246 16.54 -32.99 4.11
C THR A 246 16.98 -32.72 5.55
N GLY A 247 16.09 -32.14 6.36
CA GLY A 247 16.37 -31.84 7.76
C GLY A 247 16.43 -33.08 8.66
N PRO A 248 17.11 -32.99 9.81
CA PRO A 248 17.24 -34.10 10.76
C PRO A 248 16.01 -34.29 11.68
N GLY A 249 14.98 -33.43 11.55
CA GLY A 249 13.77 -33.46 12.37
C GLY A 249 12.82 -34.61 12.01
N THR A 250 11.83 -34.85 12.89
CA THR A 250 10.72 -35.76 12.60
C THR A 250 9.78 -35.12 11.57
N PHE A 251 9.25 -35.93 10.65
CA PHE A 251 8.32 -35.50 9.60
C PHE A 251 7.20 -36.53 9.41
N ASP A 252 6.07 -36.12 8.83
CA ASP A 252 5.03 -37.06 8.39
C ASP A 252 5.52 -37.80 7.13
N ASN A 253 5.67 -39.12 7.20
CA ASN A 253 6.09 -39.97 6.08
C ASN A 253 4.92 -40.63 5.32
N SER A 254 3.69 -40.16 5.53
CA SER A 254 2.53 -40.65 4.80
C SER A 254 2.62 -40.30 3.30
N THR A 255 1.95 -41.09 2.46
CA THR A 255 1.78 -40.78 1.04
C THR A 255 0.30 -40.61 0.77
N VAL A 256 -0.10 -39.40 0.38
CA VAL A 256 -1.49 -39.11 0.04
C VAL A 256 -1.82 -39.61 -1.37
N ALA A 257 -3.05 -40.09 -1.56
CA ALA A 257 -3.49 -40.66 -2.83
C ALA A 257 -4.89 -40.17 -3.26
N GLY A 258 -4.97 -39.62 -4.47
CA GLY A 258 -6.21 -39.41 -5.21
C GLY A 258 -6.30 -40.36 -6.41
N ILE A 259 -7.45 -40.39 -7.09
CA ILE A 259 -7.67 -41.25 -8.27
C ILE A 259 -8.14 -40.41 -9.47
N LEU A 260 -7.46 -40.55 -10.60
CA LEU A 260 -7.91 -40.08 -11.91
C LEU A 260 -8.72 -41.19 -12.59
N GLU A 261 -9.99 -40.91 -12.90
CA GLU A 261 -10.92 -41.87 -13.51
C GLU A 261 -11.44 -41.34 -14.85
N TYR A 262 -11.37 -42.14 -15.91
CA TYR A 262 -11.94 -41.77 -17.20
C TYR A 262 -13.45 -42.06 -17.24
N GLU A 263 -14.22 -41.15 -17.81
CA GLU A 263 -15.63 -41.36 -18.11
C GLU A 263 -15.77 -42.43 -19.21
N SER A 264 -16.59 -43.45 -18.96
CA SER A 264 -16.93 -44.51 -19.91
C SER A 264 -18.37 -44.38 -20.38
N LYS A 265 -18.63 -44.70 -21.65
CA LYS A 265 -20.00 -44.81 -22.20
C LYS A 265 -20.71 -46.11 -21.79
N SER A 266 -19.98 -47.14 -21.37
CA SER A 266 -20.54 -48.42 -20.91
C SER A 266 -20.43 -48.56 -19.40
N LYS A 267 -21.57 -48.74 -18.70
CA LYS A 267 -21.63 -48.92 -17.24
C LYS A 267 -21.16 -50.31 -16.78
N HIS A 268 -21.16 -51.31 -17.66
CA HIS A 268 -20.92 -52.72 -17.31
C HIS A 268 -19.45 -53.08 -17.04
N HIS A 269 -18.47 -52.27 -17.49
CA HIS A 269 -17.03 -52.56 -17.36
C HIS A 269 -16.29 -51.82 -16.24
N LEU A 270 -16.99 -51.13 -15.33
CA LEU A 270 -16.36 -50.21 -14.36
C LEU A 270 -15.94 -50.83 -13.02
N LYS A 271 -16.36 -52.07 -12.69
CA LYS A 271 -16.19 -52.63 -11.34
C LYS A 271 -14.77 -53.16 -11.03
N ASN A 272 -14.00 -53.62 -12.02
CA ASN A 272 -12.67 -54.26 -11.82
C ASN A 272 -11.58 -53.68 -12.74
N LEU A 273 -11.37 -52.37 -12.73
CA LEU A 273 -10.30 -51.75 -13.52
C LEU A 273 -8.95 -51.83 -12.79
N PRO A 274 -7.83 -52.16 -13.49
CA PRO A 274 -6.50 -52.03 -12.91
C PRO A 274 -6.22 -50.57 -12.54
N ILE A 275 -5.50 -50.37 -11.43
CA ILE A 275 -5.06 -49.05 -10.97
C ILE A 275 -3.54 -48.93 -11.07
N PHE A 276 -3.06 -47.97 -11.85
CA PHE A 276 -1.63 -47.73 -12.03
C PHE A 276 -1.10 -46.73 -10.98
N LYS A 277 0.13 -46.97 -10.50
CA LYS A 277 0.83 -46.14 -9.52
C LYS A 277 2.01 -45.41 -10.19
N PRO A 278 2.22 -44.10 -9.95
CA PRO A 278 3.42 -43.41 -10.43
C PRO A 278 4.64 -43.77 -9.57
N SER A 279 5.84 -43.57 -10.12
CA SER A 279 7.09 -43.55 -9.34
C SER A 279 7.36 -42.14 -8.85
N LEU A 280 7.74 -41.98 -7.57
CA LEU A 280 8.09 -40.70 -6.97
C LEU A 280 9.61 -40.63 -6.67
N PRO A 281 10.25 -39.46 -6.72
CA PRO A 281 11.67 -39.25 -6.34
C PRO A 281 11.90 -39.53 -4.86
N SER A 282 13.09 -40.01 -4.46
CA SER A 282 13.40 -40.30 -3.04
C SER A 282 13.15 -39.07 -2.15
N LEU A 283 12.86 -39.29 -0.86
CA LEU A 283 12.50 -38.20 0.06
C LEU A 283 13.57 -37.10 0.12
N ASN A 284 14.84 -37.45 -0.07
CA ASN A 284 15.98 -36.54 -0.04
C ASN A 284 16.55 -36.24 -1.44
N ASP A 285 15.75 -36.35 -2.51
CA ASP A 285 16.22 -36.12 -3.89
C ASP A 285 16.40 -34.62 -4.22
N THR A 286 17.39 -33.99 -3.59
CA THR A 286 17.74 -32.58 -3.78
C THR A 286 18.14 -32.29 -5.24
N ILE A 287 18.72 -33.28 -5.94
CA ILE A 287 19.09 -33.16 -7.36
C ILE A 287 17.83 -32.98 -8.21
N PHE A 288 16.78 -33.78 -7.96
CA PHE A 288 15.50 -33.60 -8.64
C PHE A 288 14.92 -32.20 -8.37
N VAL A 289 14.92 -31.75 -7.12
CA VAL A 289 14.39 -30.43 -6.74
C VAL A 289 15.09 -29.33 -7.53
N THR A 290 16.43 -29.31 -7.51
CA THR A 290 17.23 -28.32 -8.25
C THR A 290 17.01 -28.38 -9.77
N ASN A 291 16.93 -29.58 -10.34
CA ASN A 291 16.66 -29.78 -11.77
C ASN A 291 15.24 -29.36 -12.16
N PHE A 292 14.27 -29.44 -11.25
CA PHE A 292 12.92 -28.95 -11.48
C PHE A 292 12.87 -27.42 -11.38
N THR A 293 13.38 -26.85 -10.29
CA THR A 293 13.30 -25.40 -10.05
C THR A 293 14.07 -24.60 -11.10
N SER A 294 15.19 -25.11 -11.59
CA SER A 294 15.98 -24.47 -12.68
C SER A 294 15.24 -24.36 -14.02
N LYS A 295 14.16 -25.15 -14.24
CA LYS A 295 13.33 -25.05 -15.44
C LYS A 295 12.32 -23.91 -15.37
N LEU A 296 12.02 -23.38 -14.17
CA LEU A 296 11.08 -22.29 -13.99
C LEU A 296 11.67 -20.98 -14.53
N ARG A 297 11.07 -20.47 -15.60
CA ARG A 297 11.46 -19.21 -16.23
C ARG A 297 10.21 -18.42 -16.57
N SER A 298 10.23 -17.10 -16.34
CA SER A 298 9.13 -16.23 -16.72
C SER A 298 8.85 -16.34 -18.22
N LEU A 299 7.58 -16.21 -18.62
CA LEU A 299 7.19 -16.27 -20.03
C LEU A 299 7.96 -15.24 -20.89
N ALA A 300 8.24 -14.06 -20.33
CA ALA A 300 9.12 -13.02 -20.90
C ALA A 300 8.80 -12.67 -22.36
N THR A 301 7.52 -12.43 -22.64
CA THR A 301 7.02 -11.99 -23.95
C THR A 301 6.64 -10.51 -23.91
N PRO A 302 6.45 -9.83 -25.05
CA PRO A 302 5.96 -8.44 -25.06
C PRO A 302 4.63 -8.25 -24.32
N GLN A 303 3.77 -9.28 -24.29
CA GLN A 303 2.49 -9.25 -23.58
C GLN A 303 2.65 -9.53 -22.07
N PHE A 304 3.62 -10.37 -21.71
CA PHE A 304 3.93 -10.78 -20.33
C PHE A 304 5.43 -10.58 -20.06
N PRO A 305 5.89 -9.33 -19.88
CA PRO A 305 7.30 -9.02 -19.74
C PRO A 305 7.84 -9.45 -18.37
N ALA A 306 9.11 -9.86 -18.32
CA ALA A 306 9.86 -10.07 -17.07
C ALA A 306 10.60 -8.77 -16.73
N ASN A 307 10.01 -7.92 -15.89
CA ASN A 307 10.56 -6.60 -15.56
C ASN A 307 11.56 -6.67 -14.39
N VAL A 308 12.65 -7.43 -14.58
CA VAL A 308 13.68 -7.61 -13.55
C VAL A 308 14.39 -6.28 -13.26
N PRO A 309 14.53 -5.86 -11.99
CA PRO A 309 15.40 -4.74 -11.64
C PRO A 309 16.85 -5.04 -12.05
N LEU A 310 17.35 -4.33 -13.07
CA LEU A 310 18.72 -4.51 -13.57
C LEU A 310 19.74 -3.76 -12.71
N ASN A 311 19.37 -2.56 -12.27
CA ASN A 311 20.11 -1.80 -11.26
C ASN A 311 19.56 -2.16 -9.88
N VAL A 312 20.46 -2.19 -8.89
CA VAL A 312 20.15 -2.51 -7.49
C VAL A 312 20.58 -1.34 -6.62
N ASP A 313 19.67 -0.82 -5.81
CA ASP A 313 19.91 0.29 -4.87
C ASP A 313 20.34 -0.23 -3.49
N ARG A 314 19.91 -1.45 -3.13
CA ARG A 314 20.19 -2.10 -1.85
C ARG A 314 20.49 -3.58 -2.04
N HIS A 315 21.65 -4.00 -1.53
CA HIS A 315 22.01 -5.41 -1.38
C HIS A 315 21.80 -5.82 0.08
N LEU A 316 21.05 -6.90 0.28
CA LEU A 316 20.76 -7.49 1.59
C LEU A 316 21.26 -8.93 1.61
N PHE A 317 21.78 -9.37 2.75
CA PHE A 317 22.24 -10.73 2.95
C PHE A 317 21.64 -11.28 4.24
N PHE A 318 20.73 -12.25 4.12
CA PHE A 318 19.99 -12.83 5.22
C PHE A 318 20.44 -14.27 5.44
N THR A 319 21.06 -14.57 6.57
CA THR A 319 21.20 -15.96 7.03
C THR A 319 19.87 -16.42 7.59
N ILE A 320 19.48 -17.64 7.24
CA ILE A 320 18.19 -18.24 7.59
C ILE A 320 18.48 -19.62 8.17
N GLY A 321 17.79 -19.96 9.25
CA GLY A 321 17.88 -21.29 9.82
C GLY A 321 17.33 -21.35 11.22
N LEU A 322 17.54 -22.51 11.83
CA LEU A 322 17.18 -22.79 13.21
C LEU A 322 18.23 -22.25 14.19
N GLY A 323 17.86 -22.26 15.45
CA GLY A 323 18.71 -21.90 16.58
C GLY A 323 18.03 -22.30 17.88
N THR A 324 18.56 -21.79 18.99
CA THR A 324 18.03 -22.06 20.32
C THR A 324 17.74 -20.80 21.09
N SER A 325 16.84 -20.88 22.06
CA SER A 325 16.62 -19.87 23.08
C SER A 325 16.76 -20.48 24.47
N PRO A 326 17.22 -19.73 25.48
CA PRO A 326 17.37 -20.26 26.83
C PRO A 326 16.05 -20.83 27.37
N CYS A 327 16.15 -21.90 28.17
CA CYS A 327 15.00 -22.40 28.92
C CYS A 327 14.65 -21.42 30.06
N ASP A 328 13.39 -21.36 30.45
CA ASP A 328 12.98 -20.53 31.59
C ASP A 328 13.62 -21.09 32.88
N GLN A 329 13.92 -20.21 33.84
CA GLN A 329 14.44 -20.62 35.14
C GLN A 329 13.49 -21.63 35.82
N ASN A 330 14.06 -22.71 36.38
CA ASN A 330 13.35 -23.82 37.04
C ASN A 330 12.43 -24.67 36.13
N LYS A 331 12.65 -24.69 34.81
CA LYS A 331 11.99 -25.62 33.89
C LYS A 331 13.01 -26.48 33.15
N THR A 332 12.56 -27.64 32.70
CA THR A 332 13.30 -28.49 31.76
C THR A 332 12.68 -28.32 30.37
N CYS A 333 13.49 -27.95 29.39
CA CYS A 333 13.05 -27.82 28.01
C CYS A 333 13.49 -29.03 27.17
N GLN A 334 12.73 -29.32 26.12
CA GLN A 334 12.89 -30.49 25.26
C GLN A 334 13.70 -30.21 23.98
N GLY A 335 14.11 -28.96 23.75
CA GLY A 335 14.95 -28.60 22.62
C GLY A 335 16.42 -29.03 22.80
N PRO A 336 17.27 -28.75 21.81
CA PRO A 336 18.66 -29.18 21.80
C PRO A 336 19.42 -28.72 23.05
N ASN A 337 20.21 -29.59 23.67
CA ASN A 337 21.00 -29.28 24.88
C ASN A 337 20.18 -28.69 26.04
N GLY A 338 18.89 -29.05 26.17
CA GLY A 338 18.02 -28.55 27.24
C GLY A 338 17.53 -27.11 27.06
N THR A 339 17.64 -26.58 25.84
CA THR A 339 17.14 -25.25 25.44
C THR A 339 15.76 -25.35 24.78
N LYS A 340 15.23 -24.23 24.26
CA LYS A 340 14.04 -24.20 23.40
C LYS A 340 14.46 -24.05 21.95
N PHE A 341 13.82 -24.76 21.01
CA PHE A 341 13.98 -24.48 19.58
C PHE A 341 13.55 -23.04 19.26
N SER A 342 14.27 -22.40 18.35
CA SER A 342 13.93 -21.11 17.76
C SER A 342 14.34 -21.11 16.28
N ALA A 343 13.84 -20.14 15.52
CA ALA A 343 14.32 -19.83 14.18
C ALA A 343 14.76 -18.37 14.12
N SER A 344 15.59 -18.00 13.15
CA SER A 344 16.01 -16.61 13.01
C SER A 344 16.34 -16.23 11.57
N ILE A 345 16.27 -14.92 11.31
CA ILE A 345 16.88 -14.30 10.15
C ILE A 345 17.97 -13.36 10.67
N ASN A 346 19.21 -13.49 10.20
CA ASN A 346 20.37 -12.73 10.70
C ASN A 346 20.52 -12.76 12.23
N ASN A 347 20.27 -13.93 12.84
CA ASN A 347 20.33 -14.16 14.28
C ASN A 347 19.29 -13.38 15.11
N VAL A 348 18.26 -12.83 14.46
CA VAL A 348 17.09 -12.21 15.10
C VAL A 348 15.90 -13.14 14.96
N SER A 349 15.42 -13.66 16.10
CA SER A 349 14.16 -14.38 16.21
C SER A 349 13.04 -13.37 16.42
N PHE A 350 12.13 -13.29 15.45
CA PHE A 350 11.09 -12.26 15.44
C PHE A 350 10.00 -12.56 16.46
N ILE A 351 9.73 -11.62 17.37
CA ILE A 351 8.62 -11.70 18.31
C ILE A 351 7.50 -10.75 17.89
N LEU A 352 6.25 -11.25 17.93
CA LEU A 352 5.07 -10.44 17.64
C LEU A 352 4.83 -9.42 18.78
N PRO A 353 4.39 -8.19 18.46
CA PRO A 353 4.02 -7.23 19.49
C PRO A 353 2.75 -7.69 20.21
N THR A 354 2.61 -7.32 21.49
CA THR A 354 1.51 -7.77 22.36
C THR A 354 0.36 -6.77 22.51
N THR A 355 0.59 -5.50 22.20
CA THR A 355 -0.36 -4.40 22.44
C THR A 355 -1.12 -4.00 21.19
N ASN A 356 -0.40 -3.61 20.13
CA ASN A 356 -0.95 -3.13 18.87
C ASN A 356 -0.26 -3.82 17.69
N ALA A 357 -0.93 -3.92 16.55
CA ALA A 357 -0.29 -4.39 15.32
C ALA A 357 0.80 -3.41 14.86
N LEU A 358 1.80 -3.91 14.12
CA LEU A 358 2.91 -3.09 13.63
C LEU A 358 2.44 -1.95 12.72
N LEU A 359 1.58 -2.25 11.74
CA LEU A 359 1.00 -1.26 10.82
C LEU A 359 0.16 -0.23 11.59
N GLN A 360 -0.63 -0.68 12.57
CA GLN A 360 -1.40 0.21 13.44
C GLN A 360 -0.49 1.16 14.22
N SER A 361 0.55 0.61 14.85
CA SER A 361 1.50 1.38 15.64
C SER A 361 2.28 2.37 14.78
N HIS A 362 2.61 2.00 13.55
CA HIS A 362 3.26 2.88 12.61
C HIS A 362 2.34 4.02 12.15
N PHE A 363 1.15 3.67 11.63
CA PHE A 363 0.19 4.61 11.06
C PHE A 363 -0.30 5.65 12.07
N PHE A 364 -0.47 5.26 13.33
CA PHE A 364 -0.90 6.17 14.40
C PHE A 364 0.25 6.82 15.17
N GLY A 365 1.50 6.65 14.75
CA GLY A 365 2.66 7.24 15.45
C GLY A 365 2.93 6.66 16.85
N GLN A 366 2.41 5.47 17.14
CA GLN A 366 2.51 4.75 18.43
C GLN A 366 3.59 3.66 18.40
N SER A 367 4.64 3.82 17.62
CA SER A 367 5.69 2.80 17.41
C SER A 367 6.66 2.63 18.59
N LYS A 368 6.70 3.59 19.52
CA LYS A 368 7.62 3.59 20.66
C LYS A 368 7.38 2.36 21.55
N GLY A 369 8.37 1.47 21.62
CA GLY A 369 8.31 0.25 22.42
C GLY A 369 7.57 -0.91 21.74
N VAL A 370 7.10 -0.74 20.49
CA VAL A 370 6.45 -1.80 19.72
C VAL A 370 7.45 -2.52 18.81
N TYR A 371 8.30 -1.77 18.10
CA TYR A 371 9.33 -2.32 17.22
C TYR A 371 10.54 -1.39 17.10
N LYS A 372 11.64 -1.91 16.53
CA LYS A 372 12.83 -1.13 16.18
C LYS A 372 13.08 -1.17 14.67
N PRO A 373 13.25 -0.03 13.98
CA PRO A 373 13.41 0.02 12.52
C PRO A 373 14.86 -0.23 12.06
N ASP A 374 15.58 -1.13 12.74
CA ASP A 374 17.03 -1.35 12.60
C ASP A 374 17.37 -2.83 12.37
N PHE A 375 16.55 -3.55 11.61
CA PHE A 375 16.87 -4.92 11.21
C PHE A 375 18.21 -4.94 10.42
N PRO A 376 19.14 -5.85 10.73
CA PRO A 376 20.46 -5.86 10.12
C PRO A 376 20.40 -6.26 8.64
N TYR A 377 21.06 -5.48 7.79
CA TYR A 377 21.15 -5.75 6.34
C TYR A 377 22.05 -6.94 5.99
N SER A 378 22.93 -7.36 6.91
CA SER A 378 23.82 -8.52 6.81
C SER A 378 23.98 -9.18 8.19
N PRO A 379 24.35 -10.47 8.27
CA PRO A 379 24.63 -11.12 9.55
C PRO A 379 25.76 -10.38 10.29
N LEU A 380 25.61 -10.25 11.61
CA LEU A 380 26.60 -9.60 12.47
C LEU A 380 27.87 -10.46 12.63
N HIS A 381 27.75 -11.77 12.47
CA HIS A 381 28.83 -12.73 12.60
C HIS A 381 28.88 -13.63 11.37
N TRP A 382 29.99 -13.56 10.65
CA TRP A 382 30.24 -14.38 9.48
C TRP A 382 30.92 -15.68 9.90
N PHE A 383 30.43 -16.81 9.40
CA PHE A 383 31.03 -18.12 9.58
C PHE A 383 30.84 -18.95 8.31
N ASN A 384 31.38 -20.17 8.30
CA ASN A 384 31.10 -21.11 7.22
C ASN A 384 29.66 -21.64 7.37
N TYR A 385 28.70 -20.95 6.74
CA TYR A 385 27.27 -21.18 6.96
C TYR A 385 26.84 -22.62 6.70
N THR A 386 27.34 -23.24 5.65
CA THR A 386 27.02 -24.63 5.30
C THR A 386 28.02 -25.66 5.82
N GLY A 387 29.02 -25.23 6.60
CA GLY A 387 30.06 -26.07 7.18
C GLY A 387 29.78 -26.44 8.63
N ASN A 388 30.82 -26.49 9.47
CA ASN A 388 30.63 -26.72 10.90
C ASN A 388 29.96 -25.49 11.54
N PRO A 389 28.81 -25.66 12.23
CA PRO A 389 28.12 -24.54 12.86
C PRO A 389 28.91 -24.02 14.07
N PRO A 390 28.71 -22.75 14.48
CA PRO A 390 29.29 -22.22 15.70
C PRO A 390 28.78 -22.98 16.94
N ASN A 391 29.62 -23.07 17.98
CA ASN A 391 29.24 -23.70 19.26
C ASN A 391 28.03 -23.02 19.92
N ASN A 392 27.90 -21.70 19.74
CA ASN A 392 26.78 -20.95 20.24
C ASN A 392 25.65 -20.94 19.20
N THR A 393 24.54 -21.59 19.53
CA THR A 393 23.33 -21.64 18.69
C THR A 393 22.24 -20.70 19.18
N LEU A 394 22.50 -19.88 20.21
CA LEU A 394 21.51 -18.97 20.79
C LEU A 394 21.20 -17.81 19.84
N VAL A 395 19.89 -17.56 19.65
CA VAL A 395 19.38 -16.45 18.84
C VAL A 395 18.79 -15.34 19.72
N ASN A 396 18.75 -14.12 19.18
CA ASN A 396 18.25 -12.95 19.91
C ASN A 396 16.77 -12.70 19.58
N ASN A 397 15.91 -12.69 20.59
CA ASN A 397 14.49 -12.34 20.44
C ASN A 397 14.31 -10.82 20.35
N ASP A 398 13.76 -10.31 19.25
CA ASP A 398 13.47 -8.88 19.10
C ASP A 398 12.39 -8.63 18.03
N THR A 399 11.74 -7.48 18.08
CA THR A 399 10.79 -7.03 17.04
C THR A 399 11.48 -5.97 16.17
N LYS A 400 12.28 -6.43 15.21
CA LYS A 400 13.05 -5.55 14.30
C LYS A 400 12.45 -5.52 12.91
N LEU A 401 12.38 -4.33 12.30
CA LEU A 401 11.87 -4.10 10.96
C LEU A 401 12.96 -3.53 10.04
N MET A 402 12.93 -3.93 8.77
CA MET A 402 13.72 -3.33 7.71
C MET A 402 12.91 -2.24 7.04
N VAL A 403 13.46 -1.02 7.03
CA VAL A 403 12.83 0.16 6.43
C VAL A 403 13.45 0.44 5.08
N LEU A 404 12.64 0.38 4.02
CA LEU A 404 13.08 0.63 2.65
C LEU A 404 12.35 1.86 2.09
N PRO A 405 13.07 2.81 1.47
CA PRO A 405 12.41 3.88 0.72
C PRO A 405 11.53 3.30 -0.39
N PHE A 406 10.42 3.98 -0.67
CA PHE A 406 9.54 3.62 -1.78
C PHE A 406 10.32 3.55 -3.09
N ASN A 407 10.01 2.54 -3.90
CA ASN A 407 10.61 2.29 -5.21
C ASN A 407 12.12 1.92 -5.19
N THR A 408 12.66 1.55 -4.01
CA THR A 408 14.01 0.98 -3.90
C THR A 408 14.08 -0.36 -4.63
N SER A 409 15.04 -0.52 -5.54
CA SER A 409 15.38 -1.82 -6.12
C SER A 409 16.28 -2.61 -5.15
N VAL A 410 15.82 -3.80 -4.77
CA VAL A 410 16.47 -4.63 -3.75
C VAL A 410 16.96 -5.92 -4.38
N GLU A 411 18.20 -6.28 -4.08
CA GLU A 411 18.72 -7.65 -4.22
C GLU A 411 18.86 -8.25 -2.82
N LEU A 412 18.17 -9.34 -2.57
CA LEU A 412 18.23 -10.06 -1.30
C LEU A 412 18.77 -11.47 -1.55
N VAL A 413 19.90 -11.76 -0.91
CA VAL A 413 20.46 -13.11 -0.82
C VAL A 413 20.00 -13.74 0.48
N MET A 414 19.42 -14.93 0.39
CA MET A 414 18.97 -15.73 1.52
C MET A 414 19.84 -17.00 1.57
N GLN A 415 20.54 -17.19 2.68
CA GLN A 415 21.56 -18.22 2.88
C GLN A 415 21.13 -19.17 4.00
N ASP A 416 20.96 -20.46 3.68
CA ASP A 416 20.75 -21.50 4.70
C ASP A 416 22.01 -21.70 5.56
N THR A 417 21.83 -22.16 6.79
CA THR A 417 22.91 -22.43 7.74
C THR A 417 22.82 -23.84 8.32
N SER A 418 23.95 -24.44 8.66
CA SER A 418 24.03 -25.76 9.30
C SER A 418 23.69 -25.76 10.80
N ILE A 419 23.24 -24.63 11.35
CA ILE A 419 22.86 -24.52 12.75
C ILE A 419 21.63 -25.40 12.99
N LEU A 420 21.81 -26.45 13.78
CA LEU A 420 20.81 -27.49 14.08
C LEU A 420 20.35 -28.32 12.86
N GLY A 421 21.12 -28.31 11.76
CA GLY A 421 20.87 -29.12 10.56
C GLY A 421 20.57 -28.26 9.34
N LEU A 422 20.93 -28.79 8.17
CA LEU A 422 20.62 -28.16 6.89
C LEU A 422 19.18 -28.48 6.50
N GLU A 423 18.43 -27.47 6.06
CA GLU A 423 17.01 -27.63 5.74
C GLU A 423 16.60 -26.70 4.60
N SER A 424 15.63 -27.13 3.80
CA SER A 424 15.04 -26.25 2.79
C SER A 424 13.99 -25.36 3.43
N HIS A 425 14.07 -24.05 3.23
CA HIS A 425 13.15 -23.10 3.85
C HIS A 425 12.29 -22.39 2.79
N PRO A 426 10.95 -22.53 2.81
CA PRO A 426 10.05 -21.67 2.03
C PRO A 426 10.04 -20.25 2.59
N LEU A 427 10.58 -19.29 1.84
CA LEU A 427 10.48 -17.87 2.18
C LEU A 427 9.43 -17.21 1.31
N HIS A 428 8.44 -16.61 1.98
CA HIS A 428 7.33 -15.89 1.38
C HIS A 428 7.44 -14.40 1.70
N LEU A 429 7.19 -13.54 0.71
CA LEU A 429 7.14 -12.09 0.87
C LEU A 429 5.73 -11.56 0.62
N HIS A 430 5.09 -11.04 1.66
CA HIS A 430 3.78 -10.40 1.57
C HIS A 430 3.84 -9.13 0.71
N GLY A 431 2.76 -8.79 0.01
CA GLY A 431 2.61 -7.54 -0.72
C GLY A 431 3.42 -7.41 -2.02
N PHE A 432 4.31 -8.37 -2.31
CA PHE A 432 5.22 -8.33 -3.46
C PHE A 432 5.30 -9.70 -4.15
N ASN A 433 5.63 -9.63 -5.45
CA ASN A 433 6.35 -10.72 -6.09
C ASN A 433 7.82 -10.29 -6.25
N PHE A 434 8.70 -11.27 -6.42
CA PHE A 434 10.13 -11.09 -6.65
C PHE A 434 10.63 -12.02 -7.75
N PHE A 435 11.72 -11.64 -8.40
CA PHE A 435 12.40 -12.43 -9.41
C PHE A 435 13.49 -13.28 -8.76
N VAL A 436 13.47 -14.60 -8.95
CA VAL A 436 14.55 -15.49 -8.50
C VAL A 436 15.67 -15.45 -9.54
N VAL A 437 16.70 -14.65 -9.27
CA VAL A 437 17.79 -14.36 -10.23
C VAL A 437 18.92 -15.38 -10.16
N GLY A 438 19.11 -16.05 -9.03
CA GLY A 438 20.13 -17.09 -8.87
C GLY A 438 19.86 -17.98 -7.67
N GLN A 439 20.42 -19.18 -7.69
CA GLN A 439 20.43 -20.11 -6.57
C GLN A 439 21.64 -21.04 -6.68
N GLY A 440 22.13 -21.53 -5.56
CA GLY A 440 23.30 -22.40 -5.50
C GLY A 440 23.40 -23.17 -4.19
N PHE A 441 24.42 -24.02 -4.10
CA PHE A 441 24.77 -24.76 -2.89
C PHE A 441 26.06 -24.20 -2.28
N GLY A 442 26.27 -24.45 -1.00
CA GLY A 442 27.36 -23.89 -0.22
C GLY A 442 27.09 -22.45 0.22
N ASN A 443 28.16 -21.73 0.54
CA ASN A 443 28.08 -20.32 0.88
C ASN A 443 28.07 -19.46 -0.39
N TYR A 444 27.18 -18.49 -0.44
CA TYR A 444 27.18 -17.49 -1.51
C TYR A 444 28.49 -16.70 -1.57
N ASP A 445 29.06 -16.60 -2.77
CA ASP A 445 30.26 -15.81 -3.09
C ASP A 445 29.84 -14.57 -3.89
N PRO A 446 29.81 -13.36 -3.28
CA PRO A 446 29.38 -12.13 -3.95
C PRO A 446 30.27 -11.73 -5.13
N ASN A 447 31.47 -12.31 -5.27
CA ASN A 447 32.38 -12.01 -6.37
C ASN A 447 32.23 -12.96 -7.57
N LYS A 448 31.58 -14.12 -7.38
CA LYS A 448 31.46 -15.15 -8.42
C LYS A 448 30.01 -15.39 -8.83
N ASP A 449 29.13 -15.58 -7.86
CA ASP A 449 27.77 -16.03 -8.10
C ASP A 449 26.91 -15.06 -8.91
N PRO A 450 27.00 -13.72 -8.73
CA PRO A 450 26.24 -12.77 -9.54
C PRO A 450 26.46 -12.89 -11.05
N SER A 451 27.63 -13.39 -11.48
CA SER A 451 27.92 -13.58 -12.92
C SER A 451 27.02 -14.63 -13.59
N ASN A 452 26.45 -15.54 -12.79
CA ASN A 452 25.54 -16.59 -13.24
C ASN A 452 24.06 -16.22 -13.09
N PHE A 453 23.75 -14.99 -12.65
CA PHE A 453 22.36 -14.59 -12.45
C PHE A 453 21.59 -14.55 -13.77
N ASN A 454 20.42 -15.16 -13.80
CA ASN A 454 19.47 -14.99 -14.87
C ASN A 454 18.78 -13.63 -14.71
N LEU A 455 19.21 -12.64 -15.49
CA LEU A 455 18.62 -11.30 -15.54
C LEU A 455 17.74 -11.08 -16.79
N VAL A 456 17.47 -12.15 -17.55
CA VAL A 456 16.70 -12.08 -18.80
C VAL A 456 15.26 -12.51 -18.58
N ASP A 457 15.06 -13.68 -17.98
CA ASP A 457 13.74 -14.25 -17.71
C ASP A 457 13.68 -15.08 -16.43
N PRO A 458 14.26 -14.60 -15.30
CA PRO A 458 14.11 -15.25 -14.01
C PRO A 458 12.63 -15.39 -13.67
N ILE A 459 12.28 -16.45 -12.95
CA ILE A 459 10.89 -16.66 -12.54
C ILE A 459 10.46 -15.58 -11.54
N GLU A 460 9.33 -14.92 -11.79
CA GLU A 460 8.65 -14.05 -10.84
C GLU A 460 7.70 -14.88 -9.96
N ARG A 461 7.82 -14.76 -8.64
CA ARG A 461 7.06 -15.55 -7.64
C ARG A 461 6.83 -14.76 -6.35
N ASN A 462 6.01 -15.30 -5.45
CA ASN A 462 5.88 -14.76 -4.09
C ASN A 462 6.50 -15.67 -3.02
N THR A 463 6.81 -16.94 -3.34
CA THR A 463 7.40 -17.91 -2.42
C THR A 463 8.54 -18.67 -3.10
N VAL A 464 9.69 -18.76 -2.44
CA VAL A 464 10.87 -19.49 -2.94
C VAL A 464 11.49 -20.34 -1.84
N GLY A 465 11.87 -21.57 -2.18
CA GLY A 465 12.66 -22.42 -1.29
C GLY A 465 14.12 -21.99 -1.32
N VAL A 466 14.71 -21.69 -0.16
CA VAL A 466 16.16 -21.63 0.01
C VAL A 466 16.67 -23.07 0.01
N PRO A 467 17.57 -23.47 -0.92
CA PRO A 467 18.07 -24.84 -0.96
C PRO A 467 18.75 -25.24 0.36
N SER A 468 18.51 -26.48 0.80
CA SER A 468 19.21 -27.06 1.94
C SER A 468 20.73 -27.06 1.71
N GLY A 469 21.47 -26.42 2.62
CA GLY A 469 22.89 -26.15 2.47
C GLY A 469 23.23 -25.26 1.29
N GLY A 470 22.39 -24.28 0.98
CA GLY A 470 22.58 -23.41 -0.16
C GLY A 470 22.04 -22.00 0.04
N TRP A 471 21.88 -21.30 -1.07
CA TRP A 471 21.45 -19.92 -1.11
C TRP A 471 20.55 -19.65 -2.31
N VAL A 472 19.73 -18.61 -2.19
CA VAL A 472 18.92 -18.06 -3.28
C VAL A 472 19.02 -16.54 -3.28
N ALA A 473 19.14 -15.96 -4.47
CA ALA A 473 19.17 -14.53 -4.69
C ALA A 473 17.88 -14.11 -5.41
N ILE A 474 17.19 -13.12 -4.84
CA ILE A 474 15.99 -12.54 -5.41
C ILE A 474 16.16 -11.05 -5.68
N ARG A 475 15.45 -10.53 -6.68
CA ARG A 475 15.33 -9.09 -6.93
C ARG A 475 13.87 -8.64 -6.97
N PHE A 476 13.57 -7.53 -6.33
CA PHE A 476 12.25 -6.91 -6.40
C PHE A 476 12.35 -5.39 -6.27
N LEU A 477 11.24 -4.72 -6.54
CA LEU A 477 11.08 -3.29 -6.40
C LEU A 477 10.16 -3.03 -5.21
N ALA A 478 10.58 -2.21 -4.25
CA ALA A 478 9.76 -1.82 -3.10
C ALA A 478 8.68 -0.78 -3.52
N ASP A 479 7.86 -1.11 -4.53
CA ASP A 479 6.90 -0.24 -5.22
C ASP A 479 5.46 -0.30 -4.68
N ASN A 480 5.26 -1.00 -3.58
CA ASN A 480 3.99 -1.04 -2.86
C ASN A 480 4.20 -0.36 -1.51
N PRO A 481 3.69 0.87 -1.32
CA PRO A 481 3.98 1.61 -0.11
C PRO A 481 3.22 0.97 1.06
N GLY A 482 3.97 0.39 1.98
CA GLY A 482 3.88 0.77 3.39
C GLY A 482 4.79 1.99 3.59
N GLU A 483 4.28 2.99 4.30
CA GLU A 483 4.82 4.34 4.61
C GLU A 483 6.36 4.49 4.69
N TRP A 484 6.95 5.66 4.30
CA TRP A 484 8.17 6.30 4.91
C TRP A 484 8.47 7.75 4.43
N TRP A 485 9.09 8.53 5.35
CA TRP A 485 9.82 9.82 5.18
C TRP A 485 11.26 9.70 5.75
N LYS A 486 12.21 10.57 5.37
CA LYS A 486 13.64 10.51 5.80
C LYS A 486 13.89 10.77 7.30
N ALA A 487 13.03 11.56 7.93
CA ALA A 487 12.96 11.75 9.37
C ALA A 487 11.49 11.54 9.79
N ASP A 488 11.29 11.11 11.02
CA ASP A 488 9.96 10.88 11.57
C ASP A 488 9.18 12.21 11.63
N THR A 489 8.21 12.38 10.74
CA THR A 489 7.42 13.61 10.60
C THR A 489 6.66 13.94 11.88
N GLU A 490 6.26 12.93 12.65
CA GLU A 490 5.63 13.12 13.96
C GLU A 490 6.62 13.68 14.98
N LYS A 491 7.89 13.26 14.95
CA LYS A 491 8.91 13.88 15.82
C LYS A 491 9.15 15.34 15.45
N ILE A 492 9.19 15.66 14.14
CA ILE A 492 9.40 17.03 13.66
C ILE A 492 8.26 17.94 14.15
N ILE A 493 7.01 17.51 13.98
CA ILE A 493 5.87 18.33 14.39
C ILE A 493 5.73 18.41 15.92
N ASN A 494 5.96 17.32 16.64
CA ASN A 494 5.90 17.33 18.11
C ASN A 494 6.99 18.22 18.71
N GLN A 495 8.19 18.22 18.15
CA GLN A 495 9.25 19.16 18.54
C GLN A 495 8.81 20.61 18.30
N ALA A 496 8.27 20.93 17.12
CA ALA A 496 7.80 22.28 16.79
C ALA A 496 6.69 22.76 17.73
N LEU A 497 5.72 21.90 18.05
CA LEU A 497 4.64 22.21 19.00
C LEU A 497 5.15 22.41 20.44
N GLN A 498 6.17 21.64 20.84
CA GLN A 498 6.82 21.79 22.15
C GLN A 498 7.58 23.13 22.24
N THR A 499 8.46 23.41 21.28
CA THR A 499 9.28 24.63 21.28
C THR A 499 8.49 25.88 20.91
N GLY A 500 7.33 25.75 20.26
CA GLY A 500 6.53 26.86 19.77
C GLY A 500 7.14 27.59 18.57
N GLY A 501 8.14 27.01 17.91
CA GLY A 501 8.73 27.50 16.67
C GLY A 501 8.17 26.80 15.43
N PRO A 502 8.59 27.21 14.22
CA PRO A 502 8.29 26.48 12.99
C PRO A 502 9.03 25.13 12.94
N PRO A 503 8.46 24.10 12.29
CA PRO A 503 9.17 22.85 12.03
C PRO A 503 10.37 23.06 11.10
N ASN A 504 11.29 22.10 11.08
CA ASN A 504 12.39 22.11 10.12
C ASN A 504 11.86 22.09 8.68
N ILE A 505 12.55 22.81 7.78
CA ILE A 505 12.22 22.85 6.34
C ILE A 505 12.38 21.46 5.70
N SER A 506 11.61 21.18 4.66
CA SER A 506 11.77 19.95 3.88
C SER A 506 13.13 19.91 3.18
N ASP A 507 13.66 18.69 2.99
CA ASP A 507 14.93 18.49 2.30
C ASP A 507 14.84 18.84 0.80
N ALA A 508 13.71 18.56 0.16
CA ALA A 508 13.46 18.80 -1.27
C ALA A 508 11.97 18.72 -1.62
N TYR A 509 11.53 19.48 -2.63
CA TYR A 509 10.31 19.14 -3.37
C TYR A 509 10.53 17.97 -4.32
N THR A 510 9.44 17.32 -4.71
CA THR A 510 9.47 16.20 -5.65
C THR A 510 8.39 16.28 -6.72
N ILE A 511 8.65 15.72 -7.90
CA ILE A 511 7.63 15.40 -8.91
C ILE A 511 7.47 13.89 -8.92
N ASN A 512 6.30 13.39 -8.53
CA ASN A 512 6.00 11.96 -8.40
C ASN A 512 7.02 11.20 -7.54
N GLY A 513 7.41 11.79 -6.40
CA GLY A 513 8.33 11.19 -5.43
C GLY A 513 9.82 11.37 -5.75
N LEU A 514 10.16 12.04 -6.85
CA LEU A 514 11.54 12.23 -7.31
C LEU A 514 11.98 13.71 -7.27
N PRO A 515 13.07 14.08 -6.56
CA PRO A 515 13.59 15.46 -6.52
C PRO A 515 14.08 15.96 -7.89
N GLY A 516 14.74 15.09 -8.65
CA GLY A 516 15.17 15.35 -10.02
C GLY A 516 16.57 15.95 -10.17
N LEU A 517 16.91 16.32 -11.41
CA LEU A 517 18.25 16.70 -11.87
C LEU A 517 18.91 17.88 -11.15
N LEU A 518 18.11 18.81 -10.61
CA LEU A 518 18.64 20.01 -9.94
C LEU A 518 18.93 19.80 -8.45
N TYR A 519 18.63 18.62 -7.92
CA TYR A 519 18.90 18.27 -6.54
C TYR A 519 20.19 17.43 -6.42
N ASN A 520 21.07 17.79 -5.49
CA ASN A 520 22.36 17.12 -5.31
C ASN A 520 22.17 15.61 -5.07
N CYS A 521 22.99 14.79 -5.73
CA CYS A 521 22.95 13.33 -5.67
C CYS A 521 21.68 12.65 -6.23
N SER A 522 20.72 13.37 -6.83
CA SER A 522 19.46 12.82 -7.36
C SER A 522 19.38 12.78 -8.90
N ALA A 523 20.48 13.08 -9.60
CA ALA A 523 20.48 13.16 -11.07
C ALA A 523 20.07 11.85 -11.78
N LYS A 524 20.25 10.69 -11.14
CA LYS A 524 19.82 9.38 -11.66
C LYS A 524 18.31 9.13 -11.45
N ASP A 525 17.69 9.83 -10.51
CA ASP A 525 16.34 9.60 -10.00
C ASP A 525 15.41 10.74 -10.43
N THR A 526 15.22 10.90 -11.74
CA THR A 526 14.38 11.97 -12.32
C THR A 526 13.17 11.38 -13.01
N PHE A 527 11.98 11.84 -12.64
CA PHE A 527 10.73 11.43 -13.27
C PHE A 527 10.73 11.72 -14.78
N LYS A 528 10.35 10.75 -15.62
CA LYS A 528 10.29 10.89 -17.09
C LYS A 528 8.88 10.66 -17.60
N LEU A 529 8.26 11.70 -18.16
CA LEU A 529 7.00 11.62 -18.90
C LEU A 529 7.29 11.40 -20.39
N LYS A 530 7.00 10.20 -20.89
CA LYS A 530 7.18 9.84 -22.31
C LYS A 530 5.97 10.23 -23.15
N VAL A 531 6.20 10.94 -24.26
CA VAL A 531 5.14 11.43 -25.15
C VAL A 531 5.43 11.17 -26.63
N LYS A 532 4.38 11.09 -27.44
CA LYS A 532 4.47 10.96 -28.91
C LYS A 532 4.31 12.35 -29.56
N PRO A 533 5.09 12.67 -30.60
CA PRO A 533 4.89 13.89 -31.38
C PRO A 533 3.45 14.05 -31.91
N GLY A 534 2.97 15.29 -31.95
CA GLY A 534 1.67 15.68 -32.51
C GLY A 534 0.45 15.23 -31.71
N LYS A 535 0.62 14.68 -30.50
CA LYS A 535 -0.46 14.25 -29.60
C LYS A 535 -0.76 15.28 -28.53
N THR A 536 -1.99 15.22 -28.00
CA THR A 536 -2.45 16.01 -26.86
C THR A 536 -2.66 15.08 -25.68
N TYR A 537 -2.12 15.45 -24.52
CA TYR A 537 -2.21 14.68 -23.28
C TYR A 537 -2.98 15.48 -22.24
N LEU A 538 -3.91 14.84 -21.53
CA LEU A 538 -4.49 15.40 -20.31
C LEU A 538 -3.58 15.03 -19.13
N LEU A 539 -2.91 16.03 -18.56
CA LEU A 539 -2.13 15.86 -17.33
C LEU A 539 -2.99 16.30 -16.14
N ARG A 540 -3.04 15.47 -15.10
CA ARG A 540 -3.66 15.81 -13.83
C ARG A 540 -2.56 16.21 -12.86
N VAL A 541 -2.51 17.48 -12.51
CA VAL A 541 -1.49 18.04 -11.60
C VAL A 541 -2.13 18.19 -10.24
N VAL A 542 -1.46 17.69 -9.22
CA VAL A 542 -1.88 17.76 -7.82
C VAL A 542 -0.71 18.30 -7.02
N ASN A 543 -0.95 19.29 -6.16
CA ASN A 543 0.07 19.71 -5.20
C ASN A 543 -0.18 18.98 -3.88
N ALA A 544 0.71 18.03 -3.60
CA ALA A 544 0.74 17.26 -2.34
C ALA A 544 1.85 17.75 -1.38
N ALA A 545 2.49 18.89 -1.67
CA ALA A 545 3.40 19.53 -0.72
C ALA A 545 2.61 20.02 0.52
N LEU A 546 3.29 20.07 1.67
CA LEU A 546 2.63 20.37 2.94
C LEU A 546 2.54 21.88 3.25
N ASN A 547 3.53 22.66 2.85
CA ASN A 547 3.70 24.03 3.36
C ASN A 547 3.86 25.10 2.27
N ASP A 548 3.78 24.75 0.98
CA ASP A 548 4.05 25.71 -0.09
C ASP A 548 3.18 25.52 -1.34
N GLU A 549 2.70 26.64 -1.88
CA GLU A 549 2.13 26.69 -3.22
C GLU A 549 3.25 26.52 -4.26
N LEU A 550 2.96 25.91 -5.41
CA LEU A 550 3.99 25.60 -6.40
C LEU A 550 3.67 26.24 -7.75
N PHE A 551 4.65 26.96 -8.31
CA PHE A 551 4.67 27.27 -9.73
C PHE A 551 5.15 26.05 -10.51
N PHE A 552 4.38 25.59 -11.48
CA PHE A 552 4.73 24.46 -12.36
C PHE A 552 4.76 24.87 -13.83
N SER A 553 5.77 24.41 -14.57
CA SER A 553 5.91 24.67 -16.01
C SER A 553 6.65 23.54 -16.72
N ILE A 554 6.44 23.45 -18.03
CA ILE A 554 7.15 22.53 -18.93
C ILE A 554 7.88 23.36 -19.99
N ALA A 555 9.20 23.20 -20.09
CA ALA A 555 10.03 24.01 -20.98
C ALA A 555 9.50 23.98 -22.42
N ASN A 556 9.36 25.14 -23.05
CA ASN A 556 8.89 25.32 -24.44
C ASN A 556 7.54 24.66 -24.77
N HIS A 557 6.69 24.38 -23.80
CA HIS A 557 5.33 23.88 -24.01
C HIS A 557 4.30 24.84 -23.41
N ASN A 558 3.22 25.05 -24.16
CA ASN A 558 2.05 25.78 -23.69
C ASN A 558 1.06 24.77 -23.09
N LEU A 559 0.43 25.15 -22.00
CA LEU A 559 -0.51 24.33 -21.23
C LEU A 559 -1.90 24.95 -21.36
N THR A 560 -2.92 24.15 -21.60
CA THR A 560 -4.32 24.63 -21.58
C THR A 560 -4.99 24.14 -20.31
N VAL A 561 -5.32 25.04 -19.38
CA VAL A 561 -6.08 24.67 -18.18
C VAL A 561 -7.52 24.43 -18.58
N VAL A 562 -8.10 23.30 -18.17
CA VAL A 562 -9.48 22.91 -18.56
C VAL A 562 -10.36 22.53 -17.37
N GLU A 563 -9.77 22.23 -16.22
CA GLU A 563 -10.48 21.83 -15.01
C GLU A 563 -9.65 22.19 -13.77
N VAL A 564 -10.30 22.62 -12.70
CA VAL A 564 -9.69 22.83 -11.37
C VAL A 564 -10.62 22.26 -10.31
N ASP A 565 -10.06 21.56 -9.31
CA ASP A 565 -10.82 21.00 -8.18
C ASP A 565 -12.06 20.19 -8.60
N ALA A 566 -11.90 19.38 -9.65
CA ALA A 566 -12.94 18.57 -10.30
C ALA A 566 -14.10 19.37 -10.96
N VAL A 567 -13.92 20.67 -11.21
CA VAL A 567 -14.87 21.53 -11.92
C VAL A 567 -14.29 22.03 -13.23
N TYR A 568 -15.06 21.91 -14.32
CA TYR A 568 -14.65 22.45 -15.61
C TYR A 568 -14.59 23.97 -15.61
N VAL A 569 -13.53 24.50 -16.21
CA VAL A 569 -13.32 25.95 -16.36
C VAL A 569 -13.30 26.34 -17.84
N LYS A 570 -13.50 27.63 -18.11
CA LYS A 570 -13.28 28.19 -19.44
C LYS A 570 -11.82 27.94 -19.83
N PRO A 571 -11.56 27.18 -20.92
CA PRO A 571 -10.19 26.82 -21.25
C PRO A 571 -9.35 28.07 -21.54
N PHE A 572 -8.17 28.15 -20.92
CA PHE A 572 -7.21 29.21 -21.20
C PHE A 572 -5.79 28.67 -21.29
N ASN A 573 -4.99 29.31 -22.13
CA ASN A 573 -3.60 28.93 -22.35
C ASN A 573 -2.65 29.65 -21.39
N THR A 574 -1.64 28.94 -20.91
CA THR A 574 -0.59 29.45 -20.05
C THR A 574 0.67 28.58 -20.13
N ASN A 575 1.84 29.17 -19.93
CA ASN A 575 3.09 28.40 -19.84
C ASN A 575 3.38 27.92 -18.41
N ILE A 576 2.74 28.52 -17.41
CA ILE A 576 3.00 28.31 -16.00
C ILE A 576 1.65 28.24 -15.28
N ILE A 577 1.50 27.28 -14.38
CA ILE A 577 0.35 27.21 -13.46
C ILE A 577 0.84 27.46 -12.04
N LEU A 578 0.00 28.07 -11.22
CA LEU A 578 0.16 28.08 -9.76
C LEU A 578 -0.82 27.06 -9.20
N ILE A 579 -0.32 26.15 -8.36
CA ILE A 579 -1.15 25.14 -7.70
C ILE A 579 -0.84 25.11 -6.22
N THR A 580 -1.87 25.33 -5.42
CA THR A 580 -1.83 25.38 -3.96
C THR A 580 -1.93 23.97 -3.36
N PRO A 581 -1.34 23.67 -2.18
CA PRO A 581 -1.58 22.40 -1.50
C PRO A 581 -3.06 22.08 -1.40
N GLY A 582 -3.44 20.84 -1.69
CA GLY A 582 -4.84 20.40 -1.71
C GLY A 582 -5.65 20.77 -2.96
N GLN A 583 -5.11 21.58 -3.88
CA GLN A 583 -5.75 21.81 -5.17
C GLN A 583 -5.37 20.75 -6.21
N THR A 584 -6.28 20.57 -7.17
CA THR A 584 -6.04 19.77 -8.38
C THR A 584 -6.28 20.63 -9.62
N THR A 585 -5.50 20.39 -10.68
CA THR A 585 -5.65 21.10 -11.95
C THR A 585 -5.41 20.15 -13.11
N ASN A 586 -6.38 20.02 -14.00
CA ASN A 586 -6.19 19.28 -15.24
C ASN A 586 -5.78 20.24 -16.36
N ILE A 587 -4.68 19.90 -17.02
CA ILE A 587 -4.11 20.67 -18.13
C ILE A 587 -3.98 19.80 -19.38
N LEU A 588 -4.24 20.37 -20.55
CA LEU A 588 -3.90 19.77 -21.82
C LEU A 588 -2.48 20.19 -22.22
N LEU A 589 -1.61 19.20 -22.41
CA LEU A 589 -0.28 19.35 -22.98
C LEU A 589 -0.32 18.96 -24.45
N LYS A 590 -0.17 19.95 -25.35
CA LYS A 590 0.01 19.70 -26.78
C LYS A 590 1.50 19.54 -27.10
N THR A 591 1.86 18.36 -27.59
CA THR A 591 3.24 18.06 -27.99
C THR A 591 3.59 18.65 -29.34
N LYS A 592 4.89 18.85 -29.58
CA LYS A 592 5.45 19.29 -30.87
C LYS A 592 5.10 18.28 -31.97
N HIS A 593 4.83 18.77 -33.17
CA HIS A 593 4.41 17.93 -34.30
C HIS A 593 5.44 16.88 -34.72
N PHE A 594 6.73 17.16 -34.54
CA PHE A 594 7.85 16.29 -34.87
C PHE A 594 8.72 16.01 -33.64
N HIS A 595 9.54 14.96 -33.69
CA HIS A 595 10.49 14.66 -32.63
C HIS A 595 11.50 15.82 -32.49
N PRO A 596 11.53 16.53 -31.35
CA PRO A 596 12.42 17.65 -31.15
C PRO A 596 13.85 17.15 -30.87
N ASN A 597 14.86 17.86 -31.37
CA ASN A 597 16.27 17.62 -31.04
C ASN A 597 16.63 18.26 -29.68
N ALA A 598 15.77 18.12 -28.67
CA ALA A 598 15.92 18.70 -27.34
C ALA A 598 15.18 17.87 -26.30
N THR A 599 15.66 17.89 -25.06
CA THR A 599 14.98 17.35 -23.89
C THR A 599 14.38 18.49 -23.09
N PHE A 600 13.14 18.37 -22.61
CA PHE A 600 12.46 19.47 -21.90
C PHE A 600 12.30 19.13 -20.43
N LEU A 601 12.67 20.05 -19.54
CA LEU A 601 12.36 19.92 -18.13
C LEU A 601 10.92 20.32 -17.85
N MET A 602 10.27 19.50 -17.03
CA MET A 602 9.16 19.90 -16.19
C MET A 602 9.77 20.40 -14.89
N SER A 603 9.34 21.54 -14.36
CA SER A 603 9.91 22.08 -13.13
C SER A 603 8.83 22.65 -12.25
N ALA A 604 8.96 22.42 -10.94
CA ALA A 604 8.14 23.06 -9.93
C ALA A 604 9.02 23.76 -8.89
N ARG A 605 8.59 24.94 -8.44
CA ARG A 605 9.26 25.71 -7.38
C ARG A 605 8.23 26.37 -6.48
N PRO A 606 8.58 26.72 -5.23
CA PRO A 606 7.65 27.32 -4.28
C PRO A 606 7.26 28.75 -4.68
N TYR A 607 6.03 29.10 -4.32
CA TYR A 607 5.53 30.45 -4.14
C TYR A 607 5.37 30.70 -2.64
N ALA A 608 6.23 31.56 -2.08
CA ALA A 608 6.30 31.85 -0.66
C ALA A 608 6.32 33.37 -0.43
N THR A 609 5.52 33.84 0.54
CA THR A 609 5.38 35.27 0.88
C THR A 609 5.57 35.57 2.36
N GLY A 610 5.58 34.54 3.22
CA GLY A 610 5.80 34.68 4.65
C GLY A 610 7.27 34.93 5.04
N PRO A 611 7.52 35.20 6.34
CA PRO A 611 8.82 35.57 6.87
C PRO A 611 9.61 34.34 7.35
N ALA A 612 8.96 33.18 7.43
CA ALA A 612 9.55 31.93 7.89
C ALA A 612 10.47 31.34 6.83
N SER A 613 11.47 30.57 7.27
CA SER A 613 12.28 29.76 6.37
C SER A 613 11.41 28.73 5.65
N PHE A 614 11.59 28.62 4.33
CA PHE A 614 10.92 27.65 3.48
C PHE A 614 11.95 26.88 2.66
N ASP A 615 11.57 25.70 2.18
CA ASP A 615 12.38 24.97 1.20
C ASP A 615 12.34 25.74 -0.13
N ASN A 616 13.49 26.24 -0.59
CA ASN A 616 13.62 26.99 -1.84
C ASN A 616 14.21 26.14 -2.98
N SER A 617 14.17 24.81 -2.85
CA SER A 617 14.59 23.89 -3.90
C SER A 617 13.66 23.97 -5.11
N THR A 618 14.18 23.59 -6.28
CA THR A 618 13.39 23.43 -7.50
C THR A 618 13.41 21.97 -7.90
N THR A 619 12.24 21.33 -7.88
CA THR A 619 12.12 19.95 -8.32
C THR A 619 11.95 19.87 -9.83
N THR A 620 12.45 18.78 -10.42
CA THR A 620 12.43 18.61 -11.88
C THR A 620 12.05 17.21 -12.33
N GLY A 621 11.38 17.15 -13.47
CA GLY A 621 11.14 15.95 -14.26
C GLY A 621 11.51 16.21 -15.71
N ILE A 622 11.47 15.18 -16.55
CA ILE A 622 11.81 15.25 -17.96
C ILE A 622 10.59 14.89 -18.81
N LEU A 623 10.26 15.72 -19.80
CA LEU A 623 9.35 15.37 -20.88
C LEU A 623 10.17 14.82 -22.06
N GLU A 624 10.02 13.53 -22.33
CA GLU A 624 10.80 12.79 -23.34
C GLU A 624 9.93 12.40 -24.54
N TYR A 625 10.38 12.73 -25.75
CA TYR A 625 9.69 12.37 -26.98
C TYR A 625 10.11 10.98 -27.48
N HIS A 626 9.15 10.19 -27.95
CA HIS A 626 9.43 8.86 -28.52
C HIS A 626 10.11 8.97 -29.90
N LYS A 627 11.27 8.33 -30.07
CA LYS A 627 12.02 8.26 -31.33
C LYS A 627 11.44 7.19 -32.28
N PRO A 628 11.17 7.50 -33.55
CA PRO A 628 10.90 6.48 -34.57
C PRO A 628 12.15 5.62 -34.81
N SER A 629 11.96 4.31 -34.97
CA SER A 629 12.97 3.24 -34.90
C SER A 629 14.01 3.15 -36.03
N ASN A 630 14.25 4.20 -36.83
CA ASN A 630 15.10 4.13 -38.02
C ASN A 630 16.39 4.95 -38.01
N ASN A 631 16.85 5.48 -36.86
CA ASN A 631 18.15 6.17 -36.78
C ASN A 631 19.06 5.56 -35.71
N THR A 632 19.69 4.46 -36.07
CA THR A 632 20.93 3.97 -35.44
C THR A 632 22.10 4.81 -35.92
N LYS A 633 22.42 5.92 -35.23
CA LYS A 633 23.76 6.56 -35.25
C LYS A 633 23.90 7.60 -34.13
N LYS A 634 24.94 7.39 -33.30
CA LYS A 634 25.58 8.23 -32.26
C LYS A 634 24.68 8.86 -31.17
N SER A 635 25.14 8.76 -29.92
CA SER A 635 24.59 9.46 -28.76
C SER A 635 24.79 10.97 -28.88
N ASN A 636 23.93 11.64 -29.64
CA ASN A 636 23.88 13.10 -29.62
C ASN A 636 23.31 13.52 -28.26
N ILE A 637 24.11 14.19 -27.44
CA ILE A 637 23.67 14.88 -26.24
C ILE A 637 22.71 15.98 -26.69
N PHE A 638 21.40 15.77 -26.51
CA PHE A 638 20.42 16.81 -26.84
C PHE A 638 20.51 17.95 -25.82
N PRO A 639 20.36 19.21 -26.25
CA PRO A 639 20.25 20.34 -25.33
C PRO A 639 19.07 20.13 -24.36
N LEU A 640 19.34 20.32 -23.07
CA LEU A 640 18.34 20.27 -22.01
C LEU A 640 17.73 21.67 -21.83
N LEU A 641 16.46 21.82 -22.18
CA LEU A 641 15.74 23.08 -22.07
C LEU A 641 15.04 23.18 -20.72
N LYS A 642 15.27 24.29 -20.02
CA LYS A 642 14.70 24.58 -18.70
C LYS A 642 13.57 25.60 -18.82
N PRO A 643 12.43 25.44 -18.12
CA PRO A 643 11.41 26.48 -18.09
C PRO A 643 11.88 27.67 -17.25
N LYS A 644 11.48 28.89 -17.64
CA LYS A 644 11.67 30.09 -16.81
C LYS A 644 10.48 30.20 -15.86
N LEU A 645 10.67 29.77 -14.62
CA LEU A 645 9.67 29.93 -13.56
C LEU A 645 9.72 31.36 -12.97
N PRO A 646 8.62 31.87 -12.38
CA PRO A 646 8.62 33.14 -11.67
C PRO A 646 9.60 33.14 -10.50
N ILE A 647 9.91 34.31 -9.94
CA ILE A 647 10.58 34.38 -8.63
C ILE A 647 9.63 33.86 -7.54
N PHE A 648 10.17 33.34 -6.44
CA PHE A 648 9.35 32.65 -5.42
C PHE A 648 8.30 33.56 -4.76
N ASN A 649 8.45 34.88 -4.82
CA ASN A 649 7.53 35.85 -4.23
C ASN A 649 6.76 36.66 -5.30
N ASP A 650 6.59 36.12 -6.51
CA ASP A 650 5.87 36.80 -7.61
C ASP A 650 4.35 36.80 -7.41
N THR A 651 3.89 37.63 -6.47
CA THR A 651 2.47 37.81 -6.13
C THR A 651 1.67 38.39 -7.30
N THR A 652 2.30 39.16 -8.18
CA THR A 652 1.69 39.71 -9.40
C THR A 652 1.31 38.58 -10.36
N PHE A 653 2.22 37.63 -10.60
CA PHE A 653 1.93 36.46 -11.41
C PHE A 653 0.84 35.60 -10.76
N ALA A 654 0.99 35.28 -9.47
CA ALA A 654 0.03 34.46 -8.72
C ALA A 654 -1.41 35.00 -8.86
N THR A 655 -1.58 36.29 -8.61
CA THR A 655 -2.88 36.97 -8.71
C THR A 655 -3.42 36.98 -10.14
N SER A 656 -2.55 37.25 -11.12
CA SER A 656 -2.94 37.28 -12.54
C SER A 656 -3.35 35.89 -13.04
N PHE A 657 -2.74 34.82 -12.54
CA PHE A 657 -3.10 33.45 -12.86
C PHE A 657 -4.47 33.08 -12.29
N VAL A 658 -4.70 33.32 -11.00
CA VAL A 658 -5.98 32.99 -10.34
C VAL A 658 -7.16 33.71 -11.00
N LYS A 659 -6.99 34.98 -11.40
CA LYS A 659 -8.02 35.77 -12.11
C LYS A 659 -8.45 35.21 -13.47
N LYS A 660 -7.66 34.33 -14.09
CA LYS A 660 -8.01 33.68 -15.38
C LYS A 660 -8.96 32.49 -15.18
N ILE A 661 -9.04 31.94 -13.99
CA ILE A 661 -9.87 30.78 -13.68
C ILE A 661 -11.31 31.25 -13.58
N ARG A 662 -12.16 30.74 -14.47
CA ARG A 662 -13.58 31.09 -14.52
C ARG A 662 -14.41 29.86 -14.86
N SER A 663 -15.58 29.74 -14.24
CA SER A 663 -16.49 28.64 -14.52
C SER A 663 -16.97 28.68 -15.97
N LEU A 664 -17.29 27.52 -16.54
CA LEU A 664 -17.85 27.44 -17.90
C LEU A 664 -19.09 28.33 -18.08
N ALA A 665 -19.96 28.37 -17.05
CA ALA A 665 -21.13 29.25 -16.95
C ALA A 665 -21.98 29.28 -18.24
N ASN A 666 -22.35 28.09 -18.73
CA ASN A 666 -23.19 27.93 -19.92
C ASN A 666 -24.39 27.02 -19.60
N ALA A 667 -25.31 26.85 -20.55
CA ALA A 667 -26.54 26.09 -20.34
C ALA A 667 -26.31 24.62 -19.89
N LYS A 668 -25.20 24.00 -20.31
CA LYS A 668 -24.85 22.61 -19.93
C LYS A 668 -24.14 22.52 -18.59
N PHE A 669 -23.35 23.54 -18.26
CA PHE A 669 -22.56 23.65 -17.03
C PHE A 669 -22.81 25.02 -16.38
N PRO A 670 -23.97 25.22 -15.72
CA PRO A 670 -24.33 26.50 -15.14
C PRO A 670 -23.49 26.81 -13.90
N ALA A 671 -23.15 28.08 -13.69
CA ALA A 671 -22.52 28.57 -12.46
C ALA A 671 -23.62 29.03 -11.49
N ASN A 672 -24.04 28.15 -10.58
CA ASN A 672 -25.15 28.38 -9.66
C ASN A 672 -24.75 29.20 -8.42
N VAL A 673 -24.10 30.34 -8.63
CA VAL A 673 -23.68 31.22 -7.52
C VAL A 673 -24.90 31.82 -6.80
N PRO A 674 -24.97 31.74 -5.45
CA PRO A 674 -26.03 32.38 -4.69
C PRO A 674 -26.07 33.89 -4.95
N LYS A 675 -27.18 34.37 -5.51
CA LYS A 675 -27.39 35.79 -5.84
C LYS A 675 -27.85 36.59 -4.62
N LYS A 676 -28.79 36.02 -3.89
CA LYS A 676 -29.25 36.50 -2.59
C LYS A 676 -28.35 35.91 -1.50
N VAL A 677 -27.93 36.74 -0.55
CA VAL A 677 -27.13 36.35 0.60
C VAL A 677 -28.00 36.46 1.86
N ASP A 678 -28.10 35.38 2.62
CA ASP A 678 -28.86 35.34 3.88
C ASP A 678 -27.96 35.66 5.08
N LYS A 679 -26.67 35.29 5.03
CA LYS A 679 -25.68 35.56 6.08
C LYS A 679 -24.35 36.01 5.50
N GLN A 680 -23.80 37.08 6.09
CA GLN A 680 -22.47 37.62 5.76
C GLN A 680 -21.52 37.44 6.94
N PHE A 681 -20.30 37.03 6.63
CA PHE A 681 -19.21 36.87 7.60
C PHE A 681 -17.97 37.61 7.11
N PHE A 682 -17.27 38.25 8.04
CA PHE A 682 -15.98 38.88 7.79
C PHE A 682 -14.95 38.25 8.72
N PHE A 683 -14.07 37.42 8.15
CA PHE A 683 -13.07 36.66 8.88
C PHE A 683 -11.68 37.22 8.58
N THR A 684 -10.94 37.60 9.60
CA THR A 684 -9.51 37.82 9.48
C THR A 684 -8.78 36.49 9.67
N VAL A 685 -7.84 36.17 8.79
CA VAL A 685 -6.98 35.01 8.88
C VAL A 685 -5.54 35.48 9.01
N GLY A 686 -4.74 34.79 9.82
CA GLY A 686 -3.34 35.14 9.96
C GLY A 686 -2.67 34.51 11.16
N LEU A 687 -1.40 34.89 11.32
CA LEU A 687 -0.52 34.43 12.38
C LEU A 687 -0.60 35.36 13.61
N GLY A 688 -0.33 34.81 14.78
CA GLY A 688 -0.26 35.51 16.05
C GLY A 688 0.61 34.75 17.05
N LEU A 689 0.51 35.09 18.33
CA LEU A 689 1.32 34.49 19.40
C LEU A 689 0.46 33.85 20.49
N ASN A 690 1.04 32.87 21.17
CA ASN A 690 0.56 32.31 22.42
C ASN A 690 1.64 32.47 23.51
N PRO A 691 1.26 32.68 24.79
CA PRO A 691 2.23 32.79 25.87
C PRO A 691 3.03 31.49 26.01
N CYS A 692 4.33 31.62 26.31
CA CYS A 692 5.16 30.45 26.62
C CYS A 692 4.81 29.91 28.02
N PRO A 693 4.70 28.58 28.20
CA PRO A 693 4.45 27.98 29.51
C PRO A 693 5.50 28.38 30.55
N LYS A 694 5.07 28.55 31.81
CA LYS A 694 6.00 28.80 32.93
C LYS A 694 6.98 27.63 33.03
N ASN A 695 8.29 27.92 33.06
CA ASN A 695 9.42 26.97 33.06
C ASN A 695 9.81 26.36 31.69
N GLN A 696 9.46 27.00 30.58
CA GLN A 696 9.97 26.62 29.26
C GLN A 696 10.57 27.83 28.52
N THR A 697 11.53 27.56 27.64
CA THR A 697 12.02 28.52 26.67
C THR A 697 11.38 28.19 25.32
N CYS A 698 10.69 29.16 24.73
CA CYS A 698 10.03 29.01 23.44
C CYS A 698 10.83 29.70 22.34
N GLN A 699 10.74 29.14 21.12
CA GLN A 699 11.51 29.60 19.95
C GLN A 699 10.82 30.72 19.16
N GLY A 700 9.56 31.04 19.46
CA GLY A 700 8.84 32.14 18.82
C GLY A 700 9.32 33.52 19.29
N PRO A 701 8.89 34.59 18.60
CA PRO A 701 9.30 35.96 18.91
C PRO A 701 9.10 36.34 20.37
N ASN A 702 10.04 37.04 21.00
CA ASN A 702 9.96 37.47 22.40
C ASN A 702 9.69 36.32 23.40
N ASN A 703 10.25 35.13 23.15
CA ASN A 703 10.06 33.94 23.99
C ASN A 703 8.57 33.54 24.12
N THR A 704 7.86 33.52 22.99
CA THR A 704 6.45 33.10 22.87
C THR A 704 6.32 31.88 21.95
N LYS A 705 5.10 31.36 21.77
CA LYS A 705 4.79 30.34 20.76
C LYS A 705 4.09 30.96 19.56
N LEU A 706 4.46 30.57 18.35
CA LEU A 706 3.69 30.92 17.15
C LEU A 706 2.30 30.27 17.22
N ALA A 707 1.31 31.02 16.77
CA ALA A 707 -0.07 30.60 16.70
C ALA A 707 -0.69 31.11 15.40
N ALA A 708 -1.83 30.55 15.02
CA ALA A 708 -2.60 31.03 13.88
C ALA A 708 -4.09 30.98 14.23
N SER A 709 -4.87 31.88 13.65
CA SER A 709 -6.25 32.08 14.07
C SER A 709 -7.17 32.60 12.98
N VAL A 710 -8.46 32.32 13.14
CA VAL A 710 -9.54 32.95 12.38
C VAL A 710 -10.30 33.86 13.35
N ASN A 711 -10.41 35.15 13.04
CA ASN A 711 -11.00 36.18 13.93
C ASN A 711 -10.42 36.17 15.36
N ASN A 712 -9.10 36.03 15.48
CA ASN A 712 -8.36 35.94 16.76
C ASN A 712 -8.68 34.70 17.61
N VAL A 713 -9.40 33.71 17.04
CA VAL A 713 -9.66 32.42 17.66
C VAL A 713 -8.74 31.36 17.06
N SER A 714 -7.81 30.85 17.86
CA SER A 714 -6.96 29.71 17.52
C SER A 714 -7.66 28.41 17.96
N PHE A 715 -7.91 27.52 17.00
CA PHE A 715 -8.74 26.36 17.23
C PHE A 715 -8.05 25.30 18.10
N VAL A 716 -8.75 24.85 19.14
CA VAL A 716 -8.30 23.74 20.00
C VAL A 716 -9.05 22.48 19.62
N GLN A 717 -8.31 21.38 19.40
CA GLN A 717 -8.89 20.09 19.09
C GLN A 717 -9.60 19.52 20.34
N PRO A 718 -10.90 19.16 20.27
CA PRO A 718 -11.60 18.54 21.39
C PRO A 718 -11.27 17.05 21.50
N ASN A 719 -11.44 16.49 22.70
CA ASN A 719 -11.31 15.04 22.95
C ASN A 719 -12.56 14.23 22.55
N VAL A 720 -13.66 14.90 22.23
CA VAL A 720 -14.91 14.29 21.74
C VAL A 720 -15.18 14.82 20.34
N ALA A 721 -15.54 13.92 19.42
CA ALA A 721 -15.86 14.30 18.05
C ALA A 721 -17.01 15.31 18.00
N LEU A 722 -16.82 16.42 17.29
CA LEU A 722 -17.82 17.49 17.19
C LEU A 722 -19.12 17.02 16.55
N LEU A 723 -19.06 16.15 15.54
CA LEU A 723 -20.24 15.57 14.90
C LEU A 723 -21.03 14.69 15.87
N GLN A 724 -20.34 13.86 16.66
CA GLN A 724 -20.95 13.03 17.69
C GLN A 724 -21.65 13.91 18.73
N SER A 725 -20.94 14.91 19.23
CA SER A 725 -21.45 15.86 20.22
C SER A 725 -22.67 16.65 19.69
N HIS A 726 -22.64 17.08 18.42
CA HIS A 726 -23.77 17.72 17.74
C HIS A 726 -24.96 16.76 17.58
N TYR A 727 -24.73 15.55 17.06
CA TYR A 727 -25.77 14.57 16.79
C TYR A 727 -26.51 14.10 18.06
N PHE A 728 -25.77 13.84 19.14
CA PHE A 728 -26.35 13.43 20.42
C PHE A 728 -26.77 14.60 21.31
N ASN A 729 -26.65 15.84 20.85
CA ASN A 729 -26.95 17.06 21.61
C ASN A 729 -26.18 17.16 22.95
N GLN A 730 -24.90 16.76 22.92
CA GLN A 730 -23.97 16.72 24.05
C GLN A 730 -22.81 17.72 23.86
N SER A 731 -23.13 18.99 23.58
CA SER A 731 -22.16 20.05 23.28
C SER A 731 -21.46 20.64 24.50
N LYS A 732 -22.04 20.47 25.70
CA LYS A 732 -21.53 21.06 26.94
C LYS A 732 -20.11 20.58 27.24
N GLY A 733 -19.15 21.52 27.26
CA GLY A 733 -17.73 21.23 27.51
C GLY A 733 -16.95 20.74 26.29
N VAL A 734 -17.60 20.58 25.13
CA VAL A 734 -16.96 20.18 23.87
C VAL A 734 -16.72 21.40 22.97
N TYR A 735 -17.75 22.21 22.73
CA TYR A 735 -17.65 23.41 21.91
C TYR A 735 -18.70 24.47 22.29
N THR A 736 -18.47 25.70 21.84
CA THR A 736 -19.44 26.80 21.93
C THR A 736 -19.81 27.33 20.55
N THR A 737 -21.01 27.93 20.42
CA THR A 737 -21.56 28.42 19.15
C THR A 737 -21.41 29.93 18.96
N ASP A 738 -20.54 30.56 19.75
CA ASP A 738 -20.31 32.00 19.82
C ASP A 738 -19.08 32.41 18.98
N PHE A 739 -18.85 31.74 17.84
CA PHE A 739 -17.78 32.12 16.94
C PHE A 739 -18.05 33.54 16.38
N PRO A 740 -17.07 34.47 16.46
CA PRO A 740 -17.30 35.87 16.09
C PRO A 740 -17.54 36.04 14.58
N VAL A 741 -18.68 36.65 14.22
CA VAL A 741 -19.09 36.92 12.82
C VAL A 741 -18.17 37.94 12.14
N ASN A 742 -17.58 38.84 12.93
CA ASN A 742 -16.62 39.87 12.53
C ASN A 742 -15.39 39.78 13.45
N PRO A 743 -14.20 40.23 13.01
CA PRO A 743 -13.03 40.30 13.88
C PRO A 743 -13.35 41.13 15.13
N PRO A 744 -13.02 40.63 16.33
CA PRO A 744 -13.35 41.30 17.60
C PRO A 744 -12.66 42.66 17.74
N PHE A 745 -11.51 42.82 17.07
CA PHE A 745 -10.75 44.06 17.04
C PHE A 745 -10.53 44.51 15.60
N LYS A 746 -10.94 45.74 15.30
CA LYS A 746 -10.70 46.36 13.99
C LYS A 746 -9.38 47.12 14.03
N PHE A 747 -8.55 46.88 13.03
CA PHE A 747 -7.30 47.61 12.80
C PHE A 747 -7.02 47.65 11.31
N ASN A 748 -5.94 48.32 10.91
CA ASN A 748 -5.46 48.27 9.54
C ASN A 748 -4.79 46.90 9.30
N TYR A 749 -5.55 45.93 8.79
CA TYR A 749 -5.12 44.53 8.67
C TYR A 749 -3.89 44.34 7.80
N THR A 750 -3.64 45.24 6.84
CA THR A 750 -2.49 45.18 5.95
C THR A 750 -1.41 46.23 6.27
N GLY A 751 -1.57 46.95 7.38
CA GLY A 751 -0.69 48.03 7.80
C GLY A 751 0.06 47.69 9.10
N ASN A 752 0.12 48.66 10.01
CA ASN A 752 0.78 48.47 11.30
C ASN A 752 -0.02 47.47 12.17
N PRO A 753 0.64 46.42 12.70
CA PRO A 753 -0.02 45.46 13.56
C PRO A 753 -0.43 46.09 14.90
N PRO A 754 -1.46 45.54 15.58
CA PRO A 754 -1.82 45.98 16.93
C PRO A 754 -0.71 45.66 17.94
N ASN A 755 -0.63 46.44 19.02
CA ASN A 755 0.35 46.22 20.10
C ASN A 755 0.23 44.82 20.76
N ASN A 756 -0.98 44.24 20.73
CA ASN A 756 -1.24 42.91 21.24
C ASN A 756 -1.37 41.92 20.07
N SER A 757 -0.41 41.00 19.96
CA SER A 757 -0.39 39.93 18.95
C SER A 757 -0.88 38.57 19.49
N PHE A 758 -1.38 38.52 20.72
CA PHE A 758 -1.86 37.27 21.32
C PHE A 758 -3.24 36.85 20.82
N VAL A 759 -3.36 35.56 20.49
CA VAL A 759 -4.63 34.95 20.09
C VAL A 759 -5.38 34.36 21.28
N THR A 760 -6.67 34.11 21.11
CA THR A 760 -7.49 33.38 22.09
C THR A 760 -7.70 31.94 21.64
N SER A 761 -7.40 30.96 22.49
CA SER A 761 -7.62 29.55 22.17
C SER A 761 -9.03 29.08 22.51
N GLY A 762 -9.66 28.30 21.64
CA GLY A 762 -10.93 27.64 21.96
C GLY A 762 -11.54 26.85 20.81
N THR A 763 -12.49 25.96 21.16
CA THR A 763 -13.28 25.18 20.20
C THR A 763 -14.62 25.88 19.97
N LYS A 764 -14.62 26.84 19.04
CA LYS A 764 -15.80 27.63 18.68
C LYS A 764 -16.29 27.25 17.28
N VAL A 765 -17.61 27.20 17.09
CA VAL A 765 -18.24 26.80 15.82
C VAL A 765 -19.24 27.85 15.33
N VAL A 766 -19.41 27.94 14.01
CA VAL A 766 -20.45 28.75 13.37
C VAL A 766 -21.64 27.85 13.04
N MET A 767 -22.80 28.11 13.67
CA MET A 767 -24.04 27.38 13.39
C MET A 767 -24.85 28.07 12.29
N LEU A 768 -25.29 27.31 11.30
CA LEU A 768 -26.10 27.77 10.17
C LEU A 768 -27.37 26.93 10.04
N PRO A 769 -28.53 27.56 9.78
CA PRO A 769 -29.71 26.84 9.32
C PRO A 769 -29.45 26.18 7.96
N PHE A 770 -30.07 25.01 7.74
CA PHE A 770 -30.10 24.36 6.43
C PHE A 770 -30.54 25.33 5.32
N ASN A 771 -29.88 25.26 4.17
CA ASN A 771 -30.17 26.04 2.96
C ASN A 771 -29.92 27.56 3.09
N THR A 772 -29.11 27.99 4.06
CA THR A 772 -28.67 29.39 4.20
C THR A 772 -27.67 29.72 3.10
N SER A 773 -27.88 30.79 2.34
CA SER A 773 -26.84 31.31 1.44
C SER A 773 -25.84 32.18 2.20
N VAL A 774 -24.55 31.82 2.10
CA VAL A 774 -23.47 32.43 2.86
C VAL A 774 -22.55 33.22 1.93
N GLU A 775 -22.21 34.44 2.34
CA GLU A 775 -21.07 35.19 1.82
C GLU A 775 -20.02 35.31 2.92
N LEU A 776 -18.82 34.83 2.63
CA LEU A 776 -17.68 34.89 3.54
C LEU A 776 -16.56 35.70 2.88
N VAL A 777 -16.14 36.77 3.54
CA VAL A 777 -14.94 37.50 3.19
C VAL A 777 -13.83 37.08 4.15
N MET A 778 -12.71 36.63 3.61
CA MET A 778 -11.50 36.28 4.35
C MET A 778 -10.41 37.32 4.05
N GLN A 779 -9.87 37.95 5.09
CA GLN A 779 -8.89 39.03 5.04
C GLN A 779 -7.59 38.57 5.71
N ASP A 780 -6.47 38.63 4.99
CA ASP A 780 -5.14 38.41 5.56
C ASP A 780 -4.75 39.54 6.52
N THR A 781 -3.94 39.23 7.53
CA THR A 781 -3.47 40.18 8.55
C THR A 781 -1.95 40.23 8.67
N SER A 782 -1.41 41.42 8.92
CA SER A 782 0.02 41.67 9.10
C SER A 782 0.52 41.54 10.54
N ILE A 783 -0.19 40.82 11.42
CA ILE A 783 0.11 40.75 12.87
C ILE A 783 1.54 40.25 13.12
N ILE A 784 1.95 39.15 12.48
CA ILE A 784 3.35 38.67 12.46
C ILE A 784 4.00 39.04 11.12
N SER A 785 3.35 38.64 10.03
CA SER A 785 3.53 39.24 8.71
C SER A 785 2.32 38.89 7.85
N ALA A 786 2.17 39.61 6.74
CA ALA A 786 1.23 39.24 5.69
C ALA A 786 1.74 38.00 4.93
N GLU A 787 0.89 37.02 4.69
CA GLU A 787 1.23 35.77 4.00
C GLU A 787 0.02 35.19 3.27
N SER A 788 0.26 34.42 2.20
CA SER A 788 -0.81 33.68 1.52
C SER A 788 -1.35 32.56 2.42
N HIS A 789 -2.66 32.54 2.63
CA HIS A 789 -3.33 31.50 3.40
C HIS A 789 -4.30 30.72 2.52
N PRO A 790 -3.95 29.52 2.05
CA PRO A 790 -4.88 28.67 1.31
C PRO A 790 -5.88 28.02 2.25
N LEU A 791 -7.13 28.46 2.20
CA LEU A 791 -8.21 27.96 3.04
C LEU A 791 -9.06 26.96 2.24
N HIS A 792 -9.27 25.79 2.84
CA HIS A 792 -10.14 24.74 2.34
C HIS A 792 -11.37 24.61 3.23
N LEU A 793 -12.53 24.38 2.60
CA LEU A 793 -13.80 24.16 3.28
C LEU A 793 -14.33 22.76 2.94
N HIS A 794 -14.50 21.93 3.97
CA HIS A 794 -15.10 20.61 3.82
C HIS A 794 -16.60 20.74 3.54
N GLY A 795 -17.18 19.71 2.92
CA GLY A 795 -18.63 19.59 2.74
C GLY A 795 -19.23 20.47 1.65
N PHE A 796 -18.50 21.46 1.14
CA PHE A 796 -18.98 22.43 0.15
C PHE A 796 -17.93 22.73 -0.92
N ASN A 797 -18.40 22.84 -2.17
CA ASN A 797 -17.77 23.75 -3.11
C ASN A 797 -18.32 25.17 -2.88
N PHE A 798 -17.52 26.18 -3.20
CA PHE A 798 -17.87 27.58 -3.11
C PHE A 798 -17.44 28.35 -4.35
N PHE A 799 -18.13 29.46 -4.62
CA PHE A 799 -17.80 30.36 -5.73
C PHE A 799 -16.92 31.50 -5.23
N VAL A 800 -15.75 31.68 -5.84
CA VAL A 800 -14.87 32.83 -5.58
C VAL A 800 -15.42 34.03 -6.36
N VAL A 801 -16.10 34.94 -5.67
CA VAL A 801 -16.83 36.07 -6.27
C VAL A 801 -16.00 37.35 -6.34
N GLY A 802 -14.99 37.50 -5.48
CA GLY A 802 -14.12 38.67 -5.48
C GLY A 802 -12.80 38.42 -4.77
N GLN A 803 -11.78 39.22 -5.10
CA GLN A 803 -10.49 39.22 -4.41
C GLN A 803 -9.79 40.56 -4.65
N GLY A 804 -8.99 41.00 -3.68
CA GLY A 804 -8.29 42.28 -3.73
C GLY A 804 -7.08 42.33 -2.79
N PHE A 805 -6.38 43.47 -2.83
CA PHE A 805 -5.28 43.79 -1.92
C PHE A 805 -5.68 44.95 -1.00
N GLY A 806 -4.98 45.07 0.12
CA GLY A 806 -5.34 46.01 1.18
C GLY A 806 -6.50 45.48 2.03
N ASN A 807 -7.11 46.40 2.79
CA ASN A 807 -8.27 46.08 3.60
C ASN A 807 -9.54 46.03 2.72
N TYR A 808 -10.32 44.98 2.89
CA TYR A 808 -11.66 44.87 2.31
C TYR A 808 -12.54 46.06 2.71
N ASN A 809 -13.21 46.65 1.72
CA ASN A 809 -14.19 47.72 1.88
C ASN A 809 -15.57 47.21 1.48
N SER A 810 -16.42 46.96 2.48
CA SER A 810 -17.78 46.46 2.30
C SER A 810 -18.72 47.38 1.53
N SER A 811 -18.37 48.65 1.34
CA SER A 811 -19.18 49.61 0.56
C SER A 811 -18.81 49.62 -0.92
N ASN A 812 -17.54 49.39 -1.25
CA ASN A 812 -17.02 49.59 -2.62
C ASN A 812 -16.70 48.27 -3.34
N ASP A 813 -16.13 47.30 -2.64
CA ASP A 813 -15.62 46.07 -3.26
C ASP A 813 -16.73 45.14 -3.80
N PRO A 814 -17.91 45.00 -3.15
CA PRO A 814 -18.99 44.16 -3.68
C PRO A 814 -19.46 44.52 -5.08
N ALA A 815 -19.33 45.79 -5.49
CA ALA A 815 -19.70 46.24 -6.83
C ALA A 815 -18.88 45.55 -7.94
N ASN A 816 -17.69 45.05 -7.61
CA ASN A 816 -16.79 44.37 -8.54
C ASN A 816 -16.91 42.84 -8.48
N PHE A 817 -17.86 42.29 -7.70
CA PHE A 817 -18.01 40.85 -7.58
C PHE A 817 -18.45 40.22 -8.90
N ASN A 818 -17.73 39.19 -9.32
CA ASN A 818 -18.13 38.36 -10.45
C ASN A 818 -19.21 37.39 -10.00
N LEU A 819 -20.46 37.72 -10.32
CA LEU A 819 -21.59 36.83 -10.12
C LEU A 819 -21.98 36.09 -11.40
N VAL A 820 -21.31 36.30 -12.54
CA VAL A 820 -21.71 35.70 -13.81
C VAL A 820 -21.04 34.35 -14.03
N ASP A 821 -19.72 34.31 -13.93
CA ASP A 821 -18.91 33.11 -14.13
C ASP A 821 -17.79 32.90 -13.07
N PRO A 822 -18.06 33.15 -11.77
CA PRO A 822 -17.04 32.96 -10.72
C PRO A 822 -16.51 31.54 -10.71
N ALA A 823 -15.23 31.36 -10.40
CA ALA A 823 -14.64 30.04 -10.26
C ALA A 823 -15.29 29.28 -9.08
N GLU A 824 -15.79 28.08 -9.33
CA GLU A 824 -16.18 27.15 -8.28
C GLU A 824 -14.93 26.38 -7.82
N ARG A 825 -14.67 26.37 -6.51
CA ARG A 825 -13.49 25.80 -5.85
C ARG A 825 -13.90 25.16 -4.54
N ASN A 826 -13.03 24.33 -3.97
CA ASN A 826 -13.13 23.92 -2.56
C ASN A 826 -11.93 24.42 -1.72
N THR A 827 -10.89 24.97 -2.37
CA THR A 827 -9.72 25.56 -1.73
C THR A 827 -9.35 26.87 -2.42
N VAL A 828 -9.12 27.94 -1.67
CA VAL A 828 -8.73 29.25 -2.21
C VAL A 828 -7.66 29.92 -1.37
N GLY A 829 -6.63 30.47 -2.03
CA GLY A 829 -5.64 31.34 -1.40
C GLY A 829 -6.26 32.67 -1.00
N VAL A 830 -6.21 33.01 0.28
CA VAL A 830 -6.33 34.39 0.75
C VAL A 830 -4.99 35.05 0.44
N PRO A 831 -4.94 36.05 -0.45
CA PRO A 831 -3.67 36.61 -0.91
C PRO A 831 -2.97 37.36 0.23
N SER A 832 -1.63 37.27 0.27
CA SER A 832 -0.79 38.04 1.21
C SER A 832 -1.11 39.53 1.12
N GLY A 833 -1.48 40.12 2.26
CA GLY A 833 -1.87 41.53 2.38
C GLY A 833 -3.15 41.86 1.63
N GLY A 834 -4.07 40.90 1.47
CA GLY A 834 -5.31 41.09 0.72
C GLY A 834 -6.47 40.29 1.26
N TRP A 835 -7.50 40.14 0.43
CA TRP A 835 -8.75 39.52 0.80
C TRP A 835 -9.36 38.72 -0.34
N VAL A 836 -10.21 37.76 0.00
CA VAL A 836 -11.03 36.97 -0.93
C VAL A 836 -12.45 36.86 -0.40
N ALA A 837 -13.42 36.96 -1.29
CA ALA A 837 -14.84 36.80 -1.01
C ALA A 837 -15.35 35.54 -1.71
N ILE A 838 -15.99 34.66 -0.95
CA ILE A 838 -16.60 33.42 -1.44
C ILE A 838 -18.09 33.38 -1.12
N ARG A 839 -18.86 32.67 -1.96
CA ARG A 839 -20.27 32.36 -1.71
C ARG A 839 -20.55 30.87 -1.83
N PHE A 840 -21.31 30.32 -0.89
CA PHE A 840 -21.77 28.93 -0.93
C PHE A 840 -23.17 28.80 -0.32
N LEU A 841 -23.81 27.66 -0.56
CA LEU A 841 -25.10 27.32 0.01
C LEU A 841 -24.88 26.26 1.09
N ALA A 842 -25.40 26.50 2.30
CA ALA A 842 -25.30 25.55 3.41
C ALA A 842 -26.37 24.45 3.28
N ASP A 843 -26.33 23.65 2.21
CA ASP A 843 -27.31 22.61 1.87
C ASP A 843 -26.89 21.18 2.27
N ASN A 844 -25.83 21.07 3.06
CA ASN A 844 -25.27 19.80 3.53
C ASN A 844 -25.27 19.78 5.07
N PRO A 845 -26.21 19.10 5.75
CA PRO A 845 -26.29 19.05 7.21
C PRO A 845 -25.11 18.29 7.81
N GLY A 846 -24.60 18.77 8.94
CA GLY A 846 -23.48 18.14 9.64
C GLY A 846 -22.45 19.13 10.15
N VAL A 847 -21.24 18.63 10.36
CA VAL A 847 -20.13 19.39 10.94
C VAL A 847 -18.98 19.39 9.93
N TRP A 848 -18.61 20.58 9.46
CA TRP A 848 -17.72 20.78 8.33
C TRP A 848 -16.52 21.62 8.73
N PHE A 849 -15.33 21.06 8.54
CA PHE A 849 -14.09 21.73 8.90
C PHE A 849 -13.69 22.75 7.84
N MET A 850 -13.19 23.90 8.28
CA MET A 850 -12.51 24.87 7.41
C MET A 850 -11.12 25.13 7.98
N HIS A 851 -10.08 24.94 7.19
CA HIS A 851 -8.71 25.04 7.69
C HIS A 851 -7.74 25.46 6.59
N CYS A 852 -6.55 25.89 7.01
CA CYS A 852 -5.47 26.17 6.08
C CYS A 852 -4.90 24.88 5.48
N HIS A 853 -4.37 24.95 4.27
CA HIS A 853 -3.66 23.87 3.61
C HIS A 853 -2.14 23.98 3.72
N LEU A 854 -1.65 24.95 4.50
CA LEU A 854 -0.30 24.95 5.02
C LEU A 854 -0.33 24.22 6.36
N GLU A 855 0.29 23.04 6.42
CA GLU A 855 0.14 22.13 7.55
C GLU A 855 0.68 22.74 8.85
N VAL A 856 1.72 23.58 8.76
CA VAL A 856 2.23 24.36 9.89
C VAL A 856 1.18 25.33 10.46
N HIS A 857 0.42 26.02 9.61
CA HIS A 857 -0.62 26.96 10.05
C HIS A 857 -1.82 26.22 10.66
N THR A 858 -2.18 25.10 10.07
CA THR A 858 -3.16 24.17 10.62
C THR A 858 -2.72 23.74 12.01
N SER A 859 -1.49 23.25 12.18
CA SER A 859 -0.94 22.86 13.48
C SER A 859 -0.93 24.00 14.51
N TRP A 860 -0.76 25.24 14.09
CA TRP A 860 -0.84 26.44 14.94
C TRP A 860 -2.27 26.93 15.23
N GLY A 861 -3.30 26.28 14.68
CA GLY A 861 -4.70 26.54 15.00
C GLY A 861 -5.47 27.35 13.96
N LEU A 862 -4.96 27.52 12.73
CA LEU A 862 -5.68 28.15 11.61
C LEU A 862 -6.78 27.23 11.05
N LYS A 863 -7.73 26.91 11.91
CA LYS A 863 -8.86 26.01 11.66
C LYS A 863 -10.12 26.59 12.31
N MET A 864 -11.28 26.16 11.85
CA MET A 864 -12.58 26.47 12.44
C MET A 864 -13.62 25.47 11.91
N VAL A 865 -14.81 25.45 12.51
CA VAL A 865 -15.88 24.52 12.14
C VAL A 865 -17.19 25.24 11.80
N TRP A 866 -17.74 24.93 10.63
CA TRP A 866 -19.11 25.25 10.25
C TRP A 866 -20.02 24.09 10.67
N MET A 867 -21.16 24.38 11.27
CA MET A 867 -22.20 23.40 11.58
C MET A 867 -23.47 23.78 10.86
N VAL A 868 -24.02 22.86 10.09
CA VAL A 868 -25.28 23.06 9.37
C VAL A 868 -26.34 22.18 9.99
N ASN A 869 -27.40 22.80 10.51
CA ASN A 869 -28.53 22.10 11.10
C ASN A 869 -29.27 21.26 10.05
N ASP A 870 -29.98 20.25 10.53
CA ASP A 870 -30.93 19.48 9.74
C ASP A 870 -32.01 20.36 9.08
N GLY A 871 -32.36 20.00 7.85
CA GLY A 871 -33.52 20.50 7.13
C GLY A 871 -34.82 19.76 7.49
N LYS A 872 -35.89 20.10 6.78
CA LYS A 872 -37.24 19.62 7.09
C LYS A 872 -37.49 18.17 6.64
N SER A 873 -36.92 17.77 5.50
CA SER A 873 -37.17 16.44 4.93
C SER A 873 -36.14 15.39 5.39
N PRO A 874 -36.46 14.09 5.38
CA PRO A 874 -35.52 13.04 5.79
C PRO A 874 -34.19 13.03 5.02
N LYS A 875 -34.20 13.44 3.75
CA LYS A 875 -32.98 13.55 2.92
C LYS A 875 -32.12 14.77 3.24
N GLN A 876 -32.63 15.68 4.06
CA GLN A 876 -31.94 16.89 4.52
C GLN A 876 -31.51 16.74 5.98
N LYS A 877 -31.39 15.50 6.49
CA LYS A 877 -30.96 15.24 7.85
C LYS A 877 -29.68 14.42 7.86
N LEU A 878 -28.86 14.63 8.89
CA LEU A 878 -27.72 13.77 9.15
C LEU A 878 -28.22 12.35 9.52
N PRO A 879 -27.77 11.29 8.83
CA PRO A 879 -28.14 9.93 9.19
C PRO A 879 -27.51 9.51 10.54
N PRO A 880 -28.06 8.49 11.21
CA PRO A 880 -27.48 7.97 12.43
C PRO A 880 -26.04 7.46 12.18
N PRO A 881 -25.16 7.53 13.21
CA PRO A 881 -23.83 6.96 13.10
C PRO A 881 -23.92 5.45 12.82
N PRO A 882 -23.01 4.89 12.00
CA PRO A 882 -22.91 3.44 11.80
C PRO A 882 -22.74 2.71 13.14
N ALA A 883 -23.27 1.50 13.23
CA ALA A 883 -23.21 0.70 14.48
C ALA A 883 -21.77 0.35 14.90
N ASP A 884 -20.84 0.40 13.96
CA ASP A 884 -19.41 0.17 14.10
C ASP A 884 -18.58 1.48 14.13
N LEU A 885 -19.22 2.64 14.33
CA LEU A 885 -18.50 3.91 14.47
C LEU A 885 -17.50 3.79 15.64
N PRO A 886 -16.18 3.99 15.40
CA PRO A 886 -15.16 3.89 16.43
C PRO A 886 -15.45 4.88 17.57
N LYS A 887 -15.29 4.42 18.81
CA LYS A 887 -15.36 5.31 19.98
C LYS A 887 -13.99 5.99 20.13
N CYS A 888 -14.01 7.32 20.18
CA CYS A 888 -12.83 8.14 20.46
C CYS A 888 -12.25 7.86 21.84
#